data_AF-A0A7C5ESY5-F1
#
_entry.id   AF-A0A7C5ESY5-F1
#
_cell.length_a   1.000
_cell.length_b   1.000
_cell.length_c   1.000
_cell.angle_alpha   90.00
_cell.angle_beta   90.00
_cell.angle_gamma   90.00
#
_symmetry.space_group_name_H-M   'P 1'
#
loop_
_entity.id
_entity.type
_entity.pdbx_description
1 polymer ?
#
loop_
_entity_poly.entity_id
_entity_poly.type
_entity_poly.pdbx_seq_one_letter_code
_entity_poly.pdbx_strand_id
1 'polypeptide(L)'
;MRRIAWTCLLLGLALALLITVPAHALDYSFSLDRHTVDLWIQADGSVRLEIWLTFTCDRRAHPIDVVDLGLPTDDFDLSGIHADVDGTPIDHVGTDYQGTGSGVALWLGRGTIGAGKSGTVHVIVDRVGDMIYADDADPDYASVQYSPTYFGSAYTHGTTDLTVRFHMPPGVQPEEPRWHRSPEGWPQEQPEASLDAEGRPTYTWHHPSAAPDQMYVFGASFPRRYVPTEVIQGPRPTEVTVVPVRFSLQREVVDVWVQRDGSARLVYELTIAVDPDSGPVTWVGLELPSGDYDLDRISANVDGKPIGYIEPSGYAPAGIGIGLYEAAIQPGQKGTLHVVVERVRLMVYQDRDRDNVKVVFSPASFEESPVRGTTDLTVRLHLPPGVKPQEARWQPSPEGWPQEQPEAGLDDEGLVVYTWSNATAVPTQEYTFAASFPRGYVAEEAIQKGPSVWATIWQWLGPLLCLLSPGVLIALFVVLGVRARIRRQMAYLPPSIKVEGVGIKRGLTAVEAAVLLQTPLNRVLTMILFGLLKKGALTVLDEAPLKVQVEPSLPEELRSYEKGFLEAVEKNGRLDEERLRQVVIDLVREVNNKMKGFSRKETMDYYRDIVRRAWEQVEKAATPEVRGQLFSEGLEWVMLDEDFEERTGRVFGDEPVYVPVWWGRYRPWVTTTPVSRSAGPAVPSQPIQLPHLPGSDFAARVVRSIEGTAGRIVRSLTSFTTAVTNVTNPPPKPTYSSSRSSFGGGGGCACACACACAGCACACAGGGR
;
A
#
# COMPACT_ATOMS: atom_id res chain seq x y z
N MET A 1 0.20 62.80 -9.19
CA MET A 1 0.67 61.68 -8.34
C MET A 1 -0.14 60.39 -8.54
N ARG A 2 -1.48 60.36 -8.37
CA ARG A 2 -2.31 59.16 -8.65
C ARG A 2 -2.20 58.60 -10.08
N ARG A 3 -2.01 59.51 -11.06
CA ARG A 3 -1.62 59.28 -12.47
C ARG A 3 -0.54 58.22 -12.70
N ILE A 4 0.53 58.40 -11.93
CA ILE A 4 1.86 57.81 -12.16
C ILE A 4 1.99 56.49 -11.40
N ALA A 5 1.35 56.37 -10.23
CA ALA A 5 1.32 55.13 -9.47
C ALA A 5 0.58 53.99 -10.21
N TRP A 6 -0.50 54.32 -10.92
CA TRP A 6 -1.27 53.33 -11.70
C TRP A 6 -0.53 52.85 -12.95
N THR A 7 0.27 53.73 -13.56
CA THR A 7 1.08 53.39 -14.73
C THR A 7 2.28 52.51 -14.36
N CYS A 8 2.94 52.76 -13.23
CA CYS A 8 3.99 51.87 -12.72
C CYS A 8 3.47 50.48 -12.31
N LEU A 9 2.27 50.41 -11.73
CA LEU A 9 1.66 49.14 -11.34
C LEU A 9 1.30 48.28 -12.58
N LEU A 10 0.74 48.90 -13.62
CA LEU A 10 0.38 48.21 -14.86
C LEU A 10 1.60 47.77 -15.67
N LEU A 11 2.68 48.57 -15.68
CA LEU A 11 3.94 48.19 -16.32
C LEU A 11 4.65 47.04 -15.60
N GLY A 12 4.59 47.02 -14.26
CA GLY A 12 5.10 45.91 -13.44
C GLY A 12 4.31 44.61 -13.65
N LEU A 13 2.98 44.70 -13.81
CA LEU A 13 2.14 43.54 -14.12
C LEU A 13 2.37 43.00 -15.54
N ALA A 14 2.62 43.89 -16.51
CA ALA A 14 2.91 43.50 -17.89
C ALA A 14 4.30 42.84 -18.05
N LEU A 15 5.29 43.27 -17.26
CA LEU A 15 6.63 42.65 -17.23
C LEU A 15 6.61 41.28 -16.52
N ALA A 16 5.73 41.10 -15.52
CA ALA A 16 5.54 39.81 -14.85
C ALA A 16 4.84 38.76 -15.72
N LEU A 17 4.04 39.17 -16.72
CA LEU A 17 3.36 38.26 -17.66
C LEU A 17 4.25 37.77 -18.82
N LEU A 18 5.42 38.38 -19.05
CA LEU A 18 6.33 38.00 -20.13
C LEU A 18 7.38 36.94 -19.73
N ILE A 19 7.34 36.42 -18.49
CA ILE A 19 8.33 35.46 -17.96
C ILE A 19 7.78 34.03 -17.85
N THR A 20 6.49 33.78 -18.11
CA THR A 20 5.96 32.41 -18.09
C THR A 20 6.06 31.77 -19.47
N VAL A 21 7.28 31.41 -19.89
CA VAL A 21 7.44 30.35 -20.89
C VAL A 21 7.09 29.05 -20.17
N PRO A 22 6.06 28.30 -20.59
CA PRO A 22 5.92 26.93 -20.12
C PRO A 22 7.17 26.17 -20.57
N ALA A 23 7.98 25.72 -19.61
CA ALA A 23 8.95 24.69 -19.90
C ALA A 23 8.16 23.45 -20.32
N HIS A 24 8.11 23.17 -21.62
CA HIS A 24 7.71 21.85 -22.08
C HIS A 24 8.78 20.89 -21.57
N ALA A 25 8.49 20.16 -20.49
CA ALA A 25 9.23 18.96 -20.19
C ALA A 25 9.01 18.02 -21.38
N LEU A 26 10.08 17.65 -22.08
CA LEU A 26 10.00 16.61 -23.10
C LEU A 26 9.74 15.30 -22.35
N ASP A 27 8.84 14.47 -22.88
CA ASP A 27 8.62 13.12 -22.37
C ASP A 27 9.73 12.18 -22.87
N TYR A 28 9.99 11.09 -22.14
CA TYR A 28 10.85 10.01 -22.64
C TYR A 28 10.18 9.31 -23.82
N SER A 29 10.94 9.03 -24.87
CA SER A 29 10.50 8.27 -26.04
C SER A 29 11.72 7.61 -26.69
N PHE A 30 11.70 6.28 -26.82
CA PHE A 30 12.84 5.49 -27.29
C PHE A 30 12.43 4.15 -27.91
N SER A 31 13.30 3.57 -28.74
CA SER A 31 13.24 2.14 -29.08
C SER A 31 14.22 1.35 -28.23
N LEU A 32 13.85 0.13 -27.86
CA LEU A 32 14.75 -0.86 -27.27
C LEU A 32 15.19 -1.80 -28.39
N ASP A 33 16.32 -1.49 -29.02
CA ASP A 33 16.75 -2.17 -30.24
C ASP A 33 17.18 -3.62 -29.97
N ARG A 34 17.80 -3.87 -28.81
CA ARG A 34 18.25 -5.20 -28.38
C ARG A 34 18.13 -5.36 -26.87
N HIS A 35 17.73 -6.54 -26.44
CA HIS A 35 17.70 -6.95 -25.04
C HIS A 35 18.28 -8.36 -24.89
N THR A 36 19.40 -8.50 -24.19
CA THR A 36 20.02 -9.80 -23.91
C THR A 36 20.09 -10.02 -22.41
N VAL A 37 19.67 -11.20 -21.96
CA VAL A 37 19.80 -11.62 -20.57
C VAL A 37 20.46 -12.99 -20.51
N ASP A 38 21.54 -13.09 -19.74
CA ASP A 38 22.08 -14.35 -19.27
C ASP A 38 21.81 -14.48 -17.76
N LEU A 39 21.26 -15.63 -17.36
CA LEU A 39 20.84 -15.95 -16.00
C LEU A 39 21.60 -17.19 -15.53
N TRP A 40 22.43 -17.07 -14.50
CA TRP A 40 23.15 -18.20 -13.90
C TRP A 40 22.56 -18.60 -12.56
N ILE A 41 22.03 -19.83 -12.51
CA ILE A 41 21.60 -20.44 -11.26
C ILE A 41 22.86 -20.96 -10.54
N GLN A 42 23.06 -20.53 -9.30
CA GLN A 42 24.23 -20.88 -8.49
C GLN A 42 23.92 -22.04 -7.56
N ALA A 43 24.98 -22.70 -7.08
CA ALA A 43 24.87 -23.86 -6.19
C ALA A 43 24.26 -23.51 -4.83
N ASP A 44 24.28 -22.25 -4.41
CA ASP A 44 23.63 -21.76 -3.18
C ASP A 44 22.15 -21.39 -3.39
N GLY A 45 21.60 -21.60 -4.58
CA GLY A 45 20.22 -21.25 -4.91
C GLY A 45 20.01 -19.79 -5.31
N SER A 46 21.06 -18.97 -5.30
CA SER A 46 20.99 -17.63 -5.86
C SER A 46 21.08 -17.64 -7.38
N VAL A 47 20.73 -16.51 -7.98
CA VAL A 47 20.81 -16.25 -9.41
C VAL A 47 21.69 -15.03 -9.65
N ARG A 48 22.66 -15.15 -10.54
CA ARG A 48 23.39 -14.00 -11.11
C ARG A 48 22.75 -13.61 -12.43
N LEU A 49 22.54 -12.32 -12.66
CA LEU A 49 22.02 -11.80 -13.91
C LEU A 49 23.09 -10.96 -14.61
N GLU A 50 23.18 -11.09 -15.92
CA GLU A 50 23.92 -10.17 -16.79
C GLU A 50 23.01 -9.75 -17.93
N ILE A 51 22.83 -8.44 -18.09
CA ILE A 51 21.77 -7.83 -18.89
C ILE A 51 22.38 -6.76 -19.78
N TRP A 52 22.02 -6.77 -21.07
CA TRP A 52 22.34 -5.72 -22.03
C TRP A 52 21.07 -5.15 -22.63
N LEU A 53 20.90 -3.83 -22.51
CA LEU A 53 19.77 -3.07 -23.05
C LEU A 53 20.30 -2.02 -24.02
N THR A 54 20.12 -2.23 -25.32
CA THR A 54 20.51 -1.24 -26.34
C THR A 54 19.32 -0.34 -26.65
N PHE A 55 19.42 0.93 -26.27
CA PHE A 55 18.40 1.93 -26.52
C PHE A 55 18.76 2.82 -27.71
N THR A 56 17.75 3.31 -28.42
CA THR A 56 17.85 4.52 -29.26
C THR A 56 16.86 5.57 -28.75
N CYS A 57 17.37 6.70 -28.25
CA CYS A 57 16.56 7.82 -27.81
C CYS A 57 16.06 8.62 -29.02
N ASP A 58 14.78 9.00 -29.04
CA ASP A 58 14.24 9.77 -30.16
C ASP A 58 14.83 11.19 -30.23
N ARG A 59 14.93 11.74 -31.45
CA ARG A 59 15.58 13.05 -31.73
C ARG A 59 14.97 14.26 -31.02
N ARG A 60 13.78 14.12 -30.41
CA ARG A 60 13.05 15.18 -29.70
C ARG A 60 12.54 14.72 -28.34
N ALA A 61 13.02 13.59 -27.82
CA ALA A 61 12.67 13.10 -26.50
C ALA A 61 13.57 13.71 -25.42
N HIS A 62 13.17 13.54 -24.17
CA HIS A 62 14.08 13.70 -23.05
C HIS A 62 15.26 12.73 -23.20
N PRO A 63 16.52 13.17 -22.98
CA PRO A 63 17.65 12.25 -22.89
C PRO A 63 17.37 11.14 -21.89
N ILE A 64 17.77 9.91 -22.22
CA ILE A 64 17.69 8.79 -21.27
C ILE A 64 18.84 8.97 -20.28
N ASP A 65 18.53 9.49 -19.10
CA ASP A 65 19.46 9.79 -18.01
C ASP A 65 19.26 8.87 -16.80
N VAL A 66 18.14 8.15 -16.77
CA VAL A 66 17.85 7.07 -15.81
C VAL A 66 17.18 5.90 -16.54
N VAL A 67 17.51 4.66 -16.16
CA VAL A 67 16.83 3.44 -16.63
C VAL A 67 16.29 2.67 -15.44
N ASP A 68 14.97 2.49 -15.40
CA ASP A 68 14.29 1.63 -14.43
C ASP A 68 14.44 0.16 -14.83
N LEU A 69 15.25 -0.60 -14.09
CA LEU A 69 15.49 -2.02 -14.32
C LEU A 69 14.65 -2.86 -13.34
N GLY A 70 13.71 -3.65 -13.87
CA GLY A 70 12.93 -4.61 -13.09
C GLY A 70 13.77 -5.81 -12.69
N LEU A 71 13.67 -6.22 -11.42
CA LEU A 71 14.32 -7.40 -10.86
C LEU A 71 13.26 -8.40 -10.36
N PRO A 72 13.52 -9.71 -10.45
CA PRO A 72 12.48 -10.73 -10.26
C PRO A 72 12.04 -10.88 -8.79
N THR A 73 12.86 -10.48 -7.82
CA THR A 73 12.55 -10.48 -6.38
C THR A 73 13.14 -9.25 -5.70
N ASP A 74 12.83 -9.03 -4.42
CA ASP A 74 13.44 -8.02 -3.55
C ASP A 74 14.67 -8.53 -2.78
N ASP A 75 15.05 -9.80 -2.98
CA ASP A 75 16.24 -10.42 -2.36
C ASP A 75 17.49 -10.20 -3.21
N PHE A 76 17.96 -8.96 -3.26
CA PHE A 76 19.24 -8.58 -3.87
C PHE A 76 19.93 -7.50 -3.02
N ASP A 77 21.23 -7.33 -3.22
CA ASP A 77 22.00 -6.25 -2.61
C ASP A 77 22.38 -5.22 -3.68
N LEU A 78 22.04 -3.94 -3.43
CA LEU A 78 22.44 -2.82 -4.29
C LEU A 78 23.95 -2.73 -4.47
N SER A 79 24.72 -3.15 -3.46
CA SER A 79 26.19 -3.10 -3.51
C SER A 79 26.79 -4.07 -4.54
N GLY A 80 26.06 -5.15 -4.87
CA GLY A 80 26.41 -6.14 -5.89
C GLY A 80 25.77 -5.86 -7.25
N ILE A 81 25.32 -4.63 -7.51
CA ILE A 81 24.82 -4.21 -8.82
C ILE A 81 25.85 -3.27 -9.46
N HIS A 82 26.32 -3.66 -10.63
CA HIS A 82 27.28 -2.91 -11.42
C HIS A 82 26.70 -2.61 -12.79
N ALA A 83 26.87 -1.38 -13.27
CA ALA A 83 26.35 -0.99 -14.57
C ALA A 83 27.22 0.05 -15.26
N ASP A 84 27.19 0.03 -16.58
CA ASP A 84 27.84 0.98 -17.45
C ASP A 84 26.99 1.27 -18.70
N VAL A 85 27.31 2.36 -19.39
CA VAL A 85 26.80 2.65 -20.73
C VAL A 85 27.97 2.65 -21.69
N ASP A 86 27.97 1.69 -22.63
CA ASP A 86 29.04 1.49 -23.61
C ASP A 86 30.46 1.45 -22.98
N GLY A 87 30.60 0.79 -21.82
CA GLY A 87 31.84 0.67 -21.05
C GLY A 87 32.13 1.85 -20.11
N THR A 88 31.29 2.88 -20.09
CA THR A 88 31.42 4.03 -19.17
C THR A 88 30.56 3.81 -17.93
N PRO A 89 31.14 3.69 -16.72
CA PRO A 89 30.36 3.47 -15.51
C PRO A 89 29.29 4.55 -15.30
N ILE A 90 28.12 4.13 -14.82
CA ILE A 90 27.02 5.03 -14.46
C ILE A 90 27.35 5.82 -13.18
N ASP A 91 26.55 6.85 -12.86
CA ASP A 91 26.76 7.65 -11.64
C ASP A 91 26.44 6.85 -10.37
N HIS A 92 25.27 6.22 -10.30
CA HIS A 92 24.90 5.33 -9.19
C HIS A 92 23.67 4.46 -9.49
N VAL A 93 23.48 3.42 -8.67
CA VAL A 93 22.26 2.60 -8.62
C VAL A 93 21.38 3.12 -7.48
N GLY A 94 20.15 3.51 -7.79
CA GLY A 94 19.17 4.09 -6.87
C GLY A 94 18.04 3.14 -6.50
N THR A 95 17.42 3.38 -5.34
CA THR A 95 16.24 2.65 -4.84
C THR A 95 14.91 3.26 -5.31
N ASP A 96 14.97 4.32 -6.11
CA ASP A 96 13.86 5.12 -6.57
C ASP A 96 13.22 4.59 -7.88
N TYR A 97 13.29 3.27 -8.07
CA TYR A 97 12.66 2.54 -9.16
C TYR A 97 11.19 2.92 -9.33
N GLN A 98 10.82 3.37 -10.53
CA GLN A 98 9.46 3.87 -10.84
C GLN A 98 8.53 2.79 -11.42
N GLY A 99 9.02 1.57 -11.63
CA GLY A 99 8.23 0.46 -12.14
C GLY A 99 7.40 -0.28 -11.09
N THR A 100 6.65 -1.28 -11.55
CA THR A 100 5.87 -2.19 -10.70
C THR A 100 6.72 -3.37 -10.26
N GLY A 101 6.53 -3.83 -9.01
CA GLY A 101 7.33 -4.92 -8.45
C GLY A 101 8.64 -4.43 -7.82
N SER A 102 9.69 -5.22 -8.01
CA SER A 102 11.04 -5.01 -7.48
C SER A 102 11.98 -4.55 -8.60
N GLY A 103 12.99 -3.75 -8.27
CA GLY A 103 13.89 -3.19 -9.28
C GLY A 103 14.76 -2.07 -8.73
N VAL A 104 15.58 -1.50 -9.62
CA VAL A 104 16.52 -0.41 -9.33
C VAL A 104 16.47 0.66 -10.41
N ALA A 105 16.79 1.91 -10.03
CA ALA A 105 16.98 3.00 -10.97
C ALA A 105 18.47 3.15 -11.30
N LEU A 106 18.84 3.02 -12.57
CA LEU A 106 20.21 3.16 -13.04
C LEU A 106 20.45 4.60 -13.50
N TRP A 107 21.05 5.43 -12.64
CA TRP A 107 21.32 6.82 -12.95
C TRP A 107 22.58 6.95 -13.82
N LEU A 108 22.39 7.19 -15.12
CA LEU A 108 23.43 7.00 -16.14
C LEU A 108 24.54 8.05 -16.07
N GLY A 109 24.24 9.25 -15.56
CA GLY A 109 25.25 10.29 -15.36
C GLY A 109 25.96 10.70 -16.65
N ARG A 110 27.28 10.48 -16.71
CA ARG A 110 28.05 10.72 -17.94
C ARG A 110 27.65 9.81 -19.11
N GLY A 111 27.00 8.69 -18.83
CA GLY A 111 26.45 7.75 -19.79
C GLY A 111 25.06 8.13 -20.32
N THR A 112 24.50 9.30 -19.99
CA THR A 112 23.19 9.74 -20.52
C THR A 112 23.12 9.62 -22.04
N ILE A 113 22.10 8.91 -22.53
CA ILE A 113 21.86 8.70 -23.96
C ILE A 113 21.05 9.90 -24.47
N GLY A 114 21.75 10.81 -25.14
CA GLY A 114 21.16 12.03 -25.67
C GLY A 114 20.12 11.79 -26.78
N ALA A 115 19.24 12.77 -26.99
CA ALA A 115 18.24 12.73 -28.06
C ALA A 115 18.85 12.41 -29.44
N GLY A 116 18.32 11.39 -30.12
CA GLY A 116 18.80 10.91 -31.41
C GLY A 116 20.07 10.07 -31.35
N LYS A 117 20.51 9.65 -30.16
CA LYS A 117 21.66 8.77 -29.94
C LYS A 117 21.20 7.41 -29.47
N SER A 118 22.10 6.44 -29.61
CA SER A 118 21.94 5.09 -29.11
C SER A 118 23.04 4.80 -28.10
N GLY A 119 22.76 3.90 -27.16
CA GLY A 119 23.73 3.43 -26.19
C GLY A 119 23.28 2.10 -25.58
N THR A 120 24.23 1.28 -25.17
CA THR A 120 23.96 0.00 -24.52
C THR A 120 24.22 0.12 -23.03
N VAL A 121 23.18 -0.06 -22.24
CA VAL A 121 23.29 -0.20 -20.78
C VAL A 121 23.60 -1.66 -20.49
N HIS A 122 24.79 -1.92 -19.94
CA HIS A 122 25.21 -3.24 -19.46
C HIS A 122 25.06 -3.26 -17.94
N VAL A 123 24.45 -4.32 -17.41
CA VAL A 123 24.18 -4.49 -15.98
C VAL A 123 24.57 -5.89 -15.54
N ILE A 124 25.29 -5.97 -14.43
CA ILE A 124 25.55 -7.21 -13.70
C ILE A 124 24.86 -7.09 -12.34
N VAL A 125 24.06 -8.09 -12.00
CA VAL A 125 23.48 -8.27 -10.66
C VAL A 125 24.09 -9.54 -10.09
N ASP A 126 25.01 -9.39 -9.13
CA ASP A 126 25.81 -10.49 -8.61
C ASP A 126 24.96 -11.57 -7.95
N ARG A 127 23.90 -11.14 -7.25
CA ARG A 127 23.03 -12.01 -6.48
C ARG A 127 21.59 -11.52 -6.49
N VAL A 128 20.69 -12.40 -6.93
CA VAL A 128 19.26 -12.36 -6.69
C VAL A 128 18.84 -13.69 -6.08
N GLY A 129 18.23 -13.68 -4.91
CA GLY A 129 17.69 -14.89 -4.29
C GLY A 129 16.18 -14.95 -4.38
N ASP A 130 15.61 -15.89 -3.62
CA ASP A 130 14.17 -16.15 -3.63
C ASP A 130 13.60 -16.53 -5.02
N MET A 131 14.45 -17.08 -5.91
CA MET A 131 14.08 -17.43 -7.28
C MET A 131 13.80 -18.91 -7.51
N ILE A 132 14.08 -19.78 -6.54
CA ILE A 132 13.99 -21.23 -6.67
C ILE A 132 12.75 -21.75 -5.95
N TYR A 133 11.92 -22.51 -6.66
CA TYR A 133 10.64 -23.03 -6.20
C TYR A 133 10.59 -24.55 -6.32
N ALA A 134 9.72 -25.20 -5.55
CA ALA A 134 9.38 -26.58 -5.81
C ALA A 134 8.70 -26.70 -7.18
N ASP A 135 9.07 -27.73 -7.96
CA ASP A 135 8.33 -28.05 -9.18
C ASP A 135 6.99 -28.71 -8.83
N ASP A 136 5.91 -28.20 -9.42
CA ASP A 136 4.55 -28.65 -9.12
C ASP A 136 4.21 -30.03 -9.74
N ALA A 137 4.94 -30.43 -10.78
CA ALA A 137 4.72 -31.68 -11.51
C ALA A 137 5.63 -32.81 -11.02
N ASP A 138 6.84 -32.48 -10.54
CA ASP A 138 7.84 -33.45 -10.11
C ASP A 138 8.48 -33.06 -8.75
N PRO A 139 8.14 -33.76 -7.65
CA PRO A 139 8.64 -33.44 -6.33
C PRO A 139 10.14 -33.72 -6.14
N ASP A 140 10.86 -34.25 -7.13
CA ASP A 140 12.32 -34.38 -7.11
C ASP A 140 13.03 -33.21 -7.83
N TYR A 141 12.26 -32.27 -8.38
CA TYR A 141 12.76 -31.13 -9.14
C TYR A 141 12.51 -29.80 -8.40
N ALA A 142 13.43 -28.87 -8.64
CA ALA A 142 13.26 -27.46 -8.34
C ALA A 142 13.03 -26.72 -9.67
N SER A 143 12.37 -25.57 -9.60
CA SER A 143 11.98 -24.77 -10.74
C SER A 143 12.38 -23.30 -10.56
N VAL A 144 12.76 -22.67 -11.67
CA VAL A 144 13.02 -21.24 -11.76
C VAL A 144 12.23 -20.67 -12.92
N GLN A 145 11.70 -19.46 -12.74
CA GLN A 145 11.12 -18.67 -13.82
C GLN A 145 11.64 -17.24 -13.76
N TYR A 146 11.78 -16.63 -14.92
CA TYR A 146 12.31 -15.28 -15.07
C TYR A 146 11.58 -14.55 -16.20
N SER A 147 11.34 -13.25 -15.98
CA SER A 147 10.87 -12.33 -17.00
C SER A 147 11.88 -11.21 -17.21
N PRO A 148 12.34 -10.95 -18.44
CA PRO A 148 13.16 -9.78 -18.74
C PRO A 148 12.40 -8.48 -18.46
N THR A 149 13.13 -7.41 -18.16
CA THR A 149 12.53 -6.06 -18.02
C THR A 149 11.82 -5.63 -19.30
N TYR A 150 10.62 -5.08 -19.14
CA TYR A 150 9.82 -4.46 -20.21
C TYR A 150 9.45 -3.03 -19.81
N PHE A 151 9.16 -2.18 -20.79
CA PHE A 151 8.95 -0.75 -20.59
C PHE A 151 7.51 -0.34 -20.89
N GLY A 152 7.01 0.72 -20.26
CA GLY A 152 5.66 1.22 -20.54
C GLY A 152 5.51 1.62 -22.01
N SER A 153 4.41 1.19 -22.65
CA SER A 153 4.10 1.47 -24.06
C SER A 153 3.92 2.97 -24.38
N ALA A 154 3.79 3.81 -23.34
CA ALA A 154 3.82 5.27 -23.47
C ALA A 154 5.22 5.83 -23.78
N TYR A 155 6.29 5.07 -23.50
CA TYR A 155 7.68 5.52 -23.63
C TYR A 155 8.47 4.72 -24.66
N THR A 156 8.17 3.43 -24.83
CA THR A 156 8.86 2.56 -25.78
C THR A 156 8.02 2.26 -27.02
N HIS A 157 8.67 2.10 -28.17
CA HIS A 157 8.02 1.71 -29.42
C HIS A 157 8.92 0.81 -30.27
N GLY A 158 8.31 0.22 -31.31
CA GLY A 158 9.00 -0.70 -32.22
C GLY A 158 9.07 -2.12 -31.66
N THR A 159 10.13 -2.83 -32.02
CA THR A 159 10.38 -4.22 -31.63
C THR A 159 11.81 -4.36 -31.13
N THR A 160 12.05 -5.33 -30.25
CA THR A 160 13.38 -5.63 -29.71
C THR A 160 13.89 -7.00 -30.17
N ASP A 161 15.18 -7.10 -30.45
CA ASP A 161 15.89 -8.37 -30.60
C ASP A 161 16.15 -8.95 -29.19
N LEU A 162 15.27 -9.84 -28.72
CA LEU A 162 15.28 -10.37 -27.36
C LEU A 162 15.92 -11.76 -27.31
N THR A 163 16.95 -11.91 -26.48
CA THR A 163 17.58 -13.19 -26.13
C THR A 163 17.56 -13.40 -24.63
N VAL A 164 17.09 -14.57 -24.18
CA VAL A 164 17.13 -14.99 -22.77
C VAL A 164 17.81 -16.34 -22.68
N ARG A 165 18.86 -16.44 -21.87
CA ARG A 165 19.60 -17.68 -21.65
C ARG A 165 19.65 -18.04 -20.18
N PHE A 166 19.24 -19.27 -19.87
CA PHE A 166 19.42 -19.85 -18.54
C PHE A 166 20.63 -20.76 -18.54
N HIS A 167 21.50 -20.60 -17.55
CA HIS A 167 22.60 -21.50 -17.23
C HIS A 167 22.22 -22.28 -15.97
N MET A 168 22.14 -23.61 -16.10
CA MET A 168 21.74 -24.51 -15.02
C MET A 168 22.75 -24.50 -13.86
N PRO A 169 22.38 -24.98 -12.66
CA PRO A 169 23.31 -25.11 -11.55
C PRO A 169 24.59 -25.89 -11.92
N PRO A 170 25.74 -25.57 -11.27
CA PRO A 170 26.97 -26.33 -11.45
C PRO A 170 26.76 -27.83 -11.19
N GLY A 171 27.28 -28.67 -12.10
CA GLY A 171 27.25 -30.13 -11.96
C GLY A 171 26.00 -30.83 -12.52
N VAL A 172 24.96 -30.08 -12.91
CA VAL A 172 23.78 -30.62 -13.60
C VAL A 172 24.20 -31.27 -14.91
N GLN A 173 23.72 -32.48 -15.18
CA GLN A 173 23.99 -33.20 -16.43
C GLN A 173 23.04 -32.74 -17.56
N PRO A 174 23.45 -32.77 -18.83
CA PRO A 174 22.65 -32.26 -19.96
C PRO A 174 21.23 -32.84 -20.09
N GLU A 175 21.03 -34.09 -19.69
CA GLU A 175 19.77 -34.82 -19.76
C GLU A 175 18.83 -34.62 -18.55
N GLU A 176 19.33 -34.00 -17.48
CA GLU A 176 18.57 -33.81 -16.24
C GLU A 176 17.58 -32.65 -16.25
N PRO A 177 17.91 -31.44 -16.73
CA PRO A 177 17.01 -30.31 -16.68
C PRO A 177 15.87 -30.44 -17.69
N ARG A 178 14.79 -29.70 -17.44
CA ARG A 178 13.58 -29.65 -18.27
C ARG A 178 13.23 -28.20 -18.53
N TRP A 179 13.07 -27.80 -19.78
CA TRP A 179 12.56 -26.47 -20.11
C TRP A 179 11.05 -26.39 -19.90
N HIS A 180 10.57 -25.19 -19.59
CA HIS A 180 9.14 -24.90 -19.62
C HIS A 180 8.72 -24.54 -21.05
N ARG A 181 7.41 -24.55 -21.30
CA ARG A 181 6.86 -24.07 -22.59
C ARG A 181 7.21 -22.59 -22.75
N SER A 182 7.64 -22.21 -23.95
CA SER A 182 7.85 -20.79 -24.29
C SER A 182 6.57 -19.95 -24.14
N PRO A 183 6.68 -18.62 -23.94
CA PRO A 183 5.53 -17.72 -23.90
C PRO A 183 4.58 -17.87 -25.09
N GLU A 184 3.30 -17.52 -24.89
CA GLU A 184 2.34 -17.48 -25.99
C GLU A 184 2.81 -16.52 -27.10
N GLY A 185 2.75 -16.98 -28.36
CA GLY A 185 3.20 -16.21 -29.51
C GLY A 185 4.72 -16.22 -29.74
N TRP A 186 5.51 -16.92 -28.92
CA TRP A 186 6.95 -17.04 -29.11
C TRP A 186 7.31 -17.91 -30.33
N PRO A 187 8.31 -17.55 -31.16
CA PRO A 187 8.61 -18.23 -32.42
C PRO A 187 9.19 -19.63 -32.23
N GLN A 188 9.73 -19.92 -31.04
CA GLN A 188 10.28 -21.22 -30.68
C GLN A 188 9.34 -21.89 -29.67
N GLU A 189 8.86 -23.11 -29.95
CA GLU A 189 8.05 -23.88 -28.99
C GLU A 189 8.87 -24.36 -27.78
N GLN A 190 10.18 -24.56 -27.97
CA GLN A 190 11.16 -24.96 -26.97
C GLN A 190 12.48 -24.18 -27.16
N PRO A 191 13.27 -23.98 -26.10
CA PRO A 191 14.56 -23.30 -26.21
C PRO A 191 15.58 -24.13 -27.00
N GLU A 192 16.61 -23.46 -27.51
CA GLU A 192 17.83 -24.11 -27.95
C GLU A 192 18.63 -24.58 -26.73
N ALA A 193 18.97 -25.87 -26.68
CA ALA A 193 19.76 -26.46 -25.62
C ALA A 193 21.23 -26.60 -26.03
N SER A 194 22.15 -26.12 -25.19
CA SER A 194 23.60 -26.20 -25.42
C SER A 194 24.37 -26.34 -24.10
N LEU A 195 25.69 -26.33 -24.13
CA LEU A 195 26.55 -26.20 -22.94
C LEU A 195 27.27 -24.86 -22.96
N ASP A 196 27.43 -24.23 -21.80
CA ASP A 196 28.28 -23.05 -21.65
C ASP A 196 29.78 -23.43 -21.56
N ALA A 197 30.64 -22.42 -21.38
CA ALA A 197 32.09 -22.60 -21.32
C ALA A 197 32.53 -23.45 -20.12
N GLU A 198 31.73 -23.48 -19.05
CA GLU A 198 31.94 -24.26 -17.84
C GLU A 198 31.28 -25.66 -17.91
N GLY A 199 30.64 -25.99 -19.04
CA GLY A 199 29.96 -27.25 -19.27
C GLY A 199 28.59 -27.36 -18.62
N ARG A 200 28.00 -26.25 -18.16
CA ARG A 200 26.63 -26.24 -17.61
C ARG A 200 25.62 -26.31 -18.76
N PRO A 201 24.54 -27.09 -18.64
CA PRO A 201 23.46 -27.06 -19.60
C PRO A 201 22.86 -25.65 -19.68
N THR A 202 22.51 -25.23 -20.89
CA THR A 202 21.89 -23.93 -21.16
C THR A 202 20.61 -24.07 -21.96
N TYR A 203 19.64 -23.19 -21.70
CA TYR A 203 18.43 -23.03 -22.52
C TYR A 203 18.34 -21.60 -23.02
N THR A 204 18.32 -21.43 -24.34
CA THR A 204 18.28 -20.11 -25.00
C THR A 204 16.97 -19.93 -25.76
N TRP A 205 16.24 -18.87 -25.43
CA TRP A 205 15.10 -18.36 -26.18
C TRP A 205 15.52 -17.10 -26.96
N HIS A 206 15.19 -17.06 -28.25
CA HIS A 206 15.50 -15.93 -29.13
C HIS A 206 14.27 -15.50 -29.92
N HIS A 207 14.01 -14.19 -29.93
CA HIS A 207 12.96 -13.57 -30.71
C HIS A 207 13.48 -12.26 -31.35
N PRO A 208 13.67 -12.22 -32.68
CA PRO A 208 14.31 -11.06 -33.35
C PRO A 208 13.43 -9.79 -33.39
N SER A 209 12.13 -9.93 -33.10
CA SER A 209 11.17 -8.81 -33.12
C SER A 209 10.13 -8.88 -31.99
N ALA A 210 10.57 -9.08 -30.73
CA ALA A 210 9.68 -9.13 -29.57
C ALA A 210 9.10 -7.74 -29.22
N ALA A 211 7.97 -7.69 -28.52
CA ALA A 211 7.39 -6.42 -28.07
C ALA A 211 8.12 -5.93 -26.80
N PRO A 212 8.75 -4.75 -26.81
CA PRO A 212 9.53 -4.27 -25.66
C PRO A 212 8.67 -3.82 -24.46
N ASP A 213 7.36 -3.73 -24.65
CA ASP A 213 6.35 -3.35 -23.67
C ASP A 213 5.53 -4.53 -23.12
N GLN A 214 5.88 -5.76 -23.52
CA GLN A 214 5.19 -6.97 -23.08
C GLN A 214 6.05 -7.78 -22.10
N MET A 215 5.39 -8.34 -21.08
CA MET A 215 6.00 -9.31 -20.17
C MET A 215 6.08 -10.70 -20.84
N TYR A 216 7.28 -11.29 -20.84
CA TYR A 216 7.53 -12.66 -21.29
C TYR A 216 8.11 -13.49 -20.17
N VAL A 217 7.53 -14.65 -19.85
CA VAL A 217 7.97 -15.52 -18.75
C VAL A 217 8.62 -16.79 -19.31
N PHE A 218 9.87 -17.02 -18.94
CA PHE A 218 10.63 -18.22 -19.29
C PHE A 218 10.87 -19.05 -18.04
N GLY A 219 11.03 -20.36 -18.20
CA GLY A 219 11.19 -21.26 -17.08
C GLY A 219 11.99 -22.51 -17.39
N ALA A 220 12.58 -23.06 -16.34
CA ALA A 220 13.25 -24.35 -16.37
C ALA A 220 13.15 -25.03 -15.02
N SER A 221 13.23 -26.36 -15.03
CA SER A 221 13.31 -27.18 -13.84
C SER A 221 14.57 -28.05 -13.89
N PHE A 222 15.15 -28.33 -12.74
CA PHE A 222 16.35 -29.15 -12.58
C PHE A 222 16.25 -30.00 -11.29
N PRO A 223 17.01 -31.10 -11.14
CA PRO A 223 16.95 -31.90 -9.94
C PRO A 223 17.28 -31.08 -8.69
N ARG A 224 16.40 -31.10 -7.68
CA ARG A 224 16.55 -30.20 -6.53
C ARG A 224 17.80 -30.43 -5.69
N ARG A 225 18.46 -31.59 -5.84
CA ARG A 225 19.74 -31.94 -5.18
C ARG A 225 20.89 -30.99 -5.50
N TYR A 226 20.80 -30.17 -6.55
CA TYR A 226 21.86 -29.24 -6.94
C TYR A 226 21.81 -27.90 -6.20
N VAL A 227 20.83 -27.69 -5.32
CA VAL A 227 20.68 -26.49 -4.47
C VAL A 227 20.25 -26.90 -3.04
N PRO A 228 20.50 -26.06 -2.02
CA PRO A 228 20.04 -26.31 -0.66
C PRO A 228 18.52 -26.42 -0.57
N THR A 229 18.00 -27.25 0.34
CA THR A 229 16.54 -27.46 0.44
C THR A 229 15.83 -26.22 0.99
N GLU A 230 16.49 -25.45 1.85
CA GLU A 230 15.99 -24.23 2.49
C GLU A 230 15.76 -23.06 1.52
N VAL A 231 16.39 -23.07 0.35
CA VAL A 231 16.19 -22.04 -0.69
C VAL A 231 15.03 -22.37 -1.62
N ILE A 232 14.51 -23.60 -1.56
CA ILE A 232 13.41 -24.05 -2.40
C ILE A 232 12.12 -23.60 -1.73
N GLN A 233 11.52 -22.59 -2.32
CA GLN A 233 10.23 -22.09 -1.88
C GLN A 233 9.14 -23.13 -2.16
N GLY A 234 8.06 -23.11 -1.36
CA GLY A 234 6.88 -23.94 -1.64
C GLY A 234 6.31 -23.69 -3.05
N PRO A 235 5.43 -24.57 -3.55
CA PRO A 235 4.86 -24.45 -4.89
C PRO A 235 4.34 -23.02 -5.11
N ARG A 236 4.68 -22.43 -6.26
CA ARG A 236 4.10 -21.13 -6.64
C ARG A 236 2.59 -21.34 -6.75
N PRO A 237 1.75 -20.48 -6.15
CA PRO A 237 0.39 -20.38 -6.64
C PRO A 237 0.48 -20.01 -8.12
N THR A 238 -0.03 -20.90 -8.97
CA THR A 238 -0.02 -20.79 -10.43
C THR A 238 -0.43 -19.38 -10.85
N GLU A 239 0.30 -18.79 -11.80
CA GLU A 239 -0.10 -17.55 -12.47
C GLU A 239 -1.45 -17.81 -13.16
N VAL A 240 -2.54 -17.53 -12.44
CA VAL A 240 -3.89 -17.51 -12.99
C VAL A 240 -3.89 -16.37 -13.98
N THR A 241 -4.16 -16.66 -15.25
CA THR A 241 -4.57 -15.64 -16.20
C THR A 241 -5.71 -14.87 -15.53
N VAL A 242 -5.46 -13.64 -15.07
CA VAL A 242 -6.47 -12.86 -14.35
C VAL A 242 -7.50 -12.44 -15.37
N VAL A 243 -8.50 -13.29 -15.56
CA VAL A 243 -9.66 -12.95 -16.35
C VAL A 243 -10.40 -11.86 -15.55
N PRO A 244 -10.53 -10.63 -16.08
CA PRO A 244 -11.18 -9.56 -15.34
C PRO A 244 -12.62 -9.97 -15.00
N VAL A 245 -13.01 -9.71 -13.76
CA VAL A 245 -14.38 -9.94 -13.31
C VAL A 245 -15.31 -9.02 -14.11
N ARG A 246 -16.45 -9.54 -14.55
CA ARG A 246 -17.46 -8.93 -15.40
C ARG A 246 -18.77 -9.57 -15.01
N PHE A 247 -19.72 -8.75 -14.56
CA PHE A 247 -21.00 -9.25 -14.09
C PHE A 247 -22.13 -8.26 -14.38
N SER A 248 -23.36 -8.75 -14.31
CA SER A 248 -24.57 -7.93 -14.29
C SER A 248 -25.23 -8.06 -12.91
N LEU A 249 -25.55 -6.91 -12.31
CA LEU A 249 -26.40 -6.87 -11.13
C LEU A 249 -27.86 -6.91 -11.60
N GLN A 250 -28.45 -8.09 -11.67
CA GLN A 250 -29.78 -8.26 -12.26
C GLN A 250 -30.88 -7.69 -11.36
N ARG A 251 -30.68 -7.76 -10.04
CA ARG A 251 -31.65 -7.29 -9.05
C ARG A 251 -30.94 -6.84 -7.78
N GLU A 252 -31.41 -5.74 -7.22
CA GLU A 252 -31.02 -5.23 -5.91
C GLU A 252 -32.30 -4.90 -5.13
N VAL A 253 -32.50 -5.56 -3.99
CA VAL A 253 -33.55 -5.20 -3.04
C VAL A 253 -32.88 -4.75 -1.76
N VAL A 254 -33.27 -3.58 -1.27
CA VAL A 254 -32.78 -3.07 0.01
C VAL A 254 -33.92 -2.65 0.90
N ASP A 255 -33.99 -3.27 2.08
CA ASP A 255 -34.93 -2.92 3.12
C ASP A 255 -34.17 -2.22 4.27
N VAL A 256 -34.69 -1.07 4.69
CA VAL A 256 -34.12 -0.18 5.70
C VAL A 256 -35.11 0.00 6.84
N TRP A 257 -34.84 -0.57 8.01
CA TRP A 257 -35.67 -0.41 9.20
C TRP A 257 -35.07 0.59 10.16
N VAL A 258 -35.71 1.74 10.32
CA VAL A 258 -35.30 2.77 11.28
C VAL A 258 -35.83 2.41 12.66
N GLN A 259 -34.94 2.32 13.65
CA GLN A 259 -35.26 1.94 15.02
C GLN A 259 -35.50 3.15 15.93
N ARG A 260 -36.15 2.91 17.08
CA ARG A 260 -36.41 3.96 18.09
C ARG A 260 -35.15 4.56 18.70
N ASP A 261 -34.04 3.84 18.72
CA ASP A 261 -32.75 4.38 19.18
C ASP A 261 -32.02 5.18 18.08
N GLY A 262 -32.66 5.38 16.92
CA GLY A 262 -32.13 6.12 15.78
C GLY A 262 -31.05 5.38 14.98
N SER A 263 -30.77 4.11 15.30
CA SER A 263 -30.05 3.21 14.39
C SER A 263 -30.98 2.66 13.30
N ALA A 264 -30.41 2.05 12.26
CA ALA A 264 -31.15 1.29 11.27
C ALA A 264 -30.58 -0.12 11.11
N ARG A 265 -31.47 -1.06 10.81
CA ARG A 265 -31.13 -2.39 10.28
C ARG A 265 -31.25 -2.34 8.77
N LEU A 266 -30.25 -2.86 8.06
CA LEU A 266 -30.24 -2.91 6.60
C LEU A 266 -30.22 -4.38 6.15
N VAL A 267 -31.05 -4.73 5.19
CA VAL A 267 -31.00 -6.02 4.51
C VAL A 267 -30.86 -5.78 3.01
N TYR A 268 -29.80 -6.32 2.42
CA TYR A 268 -29.54 -6.26 0.99
C TYR A 268 -29.72 -7.65 0.39
N GLU A 269 -30.44 -7.74 -0.73
CA GLU A 269 -30.48 -8.90 -1.61
C GLU A 269 -29.99 -8.52 -3.00
N LEU A 270 -28.80 -9.00 -3.34
CA LEU A 270 -28.11 -8.68 -4.58
C LEU A 270 -28.03 -9.94 -5.45
N THR A 271 -28.71 -9.91 -6.58
CA THR A 271 -28.67 -11.01 -7.54
C THR A 271 -27.63 -10.72 -8.61
N ILE A 272 -26.52 -11.46 -8.59
CA ILE A 272 -25.35 -11.24 -9.43
C ILE A 272 -25.27 -12.36 -10.47
N ALA A 273 -25.16 -12.02 -11.75
CA ALA A 273 -24.88 -12.97 -12.83
C ALA A 273 -23.52 -12.66 -13.46
N VAL A 274 -22.62 -13.64 -13.45
CA VAL A 274 -21.23 -13.49 -13.90
C VAL A 274 -21.12 -13.89 -15.36
N ASP A 275 -20.43 -13.08 -16.17
CA ASP A 275 -20.28 -13.36 -17.59
C ASP A 275 -19.49 -14.68 -17.80
N PRO A 276 -19.81 -15.51 -18.82
CA PRO A 276 -19.13 -16.79 -19.05
C PRO A 276 -17.62 -16.67 -19.35
N ASP A 277 -17.19 -15.53 -19.90
CA ASP A 277 -15.79 -15.21 -20.23
C ASP A 277 -15.07 -14.43 -19.11
N SER A 278 -15.60 -14.47 -17.89
CA SER A 278 -15.11 -13.69 -16.76
C SER A 278 -14.33 -14.52 -15.73
N GLY A 279 -13.66 -13.85 -14.78
CA GLY A 279 -13.24 -14.46 -13.52
C GLY A 279 -14.41 -14.60 -12.53
N PRO A 280 -14.32 -15.49 -11.53
CA PRO A 280 -15.37 -15.65 -10.53
C PRO A 280 -15.52 -14.40 -9.66
N VAL A 281 -16.74 -14.13 -9.18
CA VAL A 281 -16.97 -13.13 -8.14
C VAL A 281 -16.65 -13.76 -6.79
N THR A 282 -15.50 -13.41 -6.24
CA THR A 282 -15.00 -13.90 -4.94
C THR A 282 -15.12 -12.86 -3.83
N TRP A 283 -15.41 -11.61 -4.18
CA TRP A 283 -15.48 -10.48 -3.25
C TRP A 283 -16.57 -9.50 -3.66
N VAL A 284 -17.29 -8.94 -2.69
CA VAL A 284 -18.27 -7.87 -2.91
C VAL A 284 -18.03 -6.75 -1.88
N GLY A 285 -17.86 -5.53 -2.36
CA GLY A 285 -17.86 -4.33 -1.52
C GLY A 285 -19.25 -3.71 -1.50
N LEU A 286 -19.74 -3.32 -0.32
CA LEU A 286 -21.00 -2.59 -0.16
C LEU A 286 -20.76 -1.30 0.61
N GLU A 287 -21.22 -0.19 0.03
CA GLU A 287 -21.28 1.08 0.73
C GLU A 287 -22.43 1.08 1.73
N LEU A 288 -22.17 1.64 2.91
CA LEU A 288 -23.15 1.80 3.97
C LEU A 288 -23.42 3.31 4.19
N PRO A 289 -24.63 3.68 4.64
CA PRO A 289 -25.00 5.09 4.86
C PRO A 289 -24.15 5.83 5.91
N SER A 290 -23.43 5.09 6.76
CA SER A 290 -22.61 5.60 7.85
C SER A 290 -21.52 4.59 8.20
N GLY A 291 -20.34 5.09 8.59
CA GLY A 291 -19.22 4.27 9.08
C GLY A 291 -19.36 3.85 10.55
N ASP A 292 -20.45 4.25 11.21
CA ASP A 292 -20.76 3.87 12.59
C ASP A 292 -21.72 2.66 12.60
N TYR A 293 -21.16 1.47 12.39
CA TYR A 293 -21.88 0.19 12.37
C TYR A 293 -21.18 -0.84 13.27
N ASP A 294 -21.90 -1.90 13.65
CA ASP A 294 -21.36 -3.00 14.45
C ASP A 294 -20.94 -4.15 13.54
N LEU A 295 -19.63 -4.27 13.25
CA LEU A 295 -19.10 -5.26 12.31
C LEU A 295 -19.39 -6.71 12.73
N ASP A 296 -19.33 -6.99 14.03
CA ASP A 296 -19.63 -8.29 14.65
C ASP A 296 -21.10 -8.70 14.53
N ARG A 297 -21.98 -7.76 14.16
CA ARG A 297 -23.41 -7.98 13.96
C ARG A 297 -23.81 -7.93 12.48
N ILE A 298 -22.87 -8.21 11.60
CA ILE A 298 -23.12 -8.35 10.16
C ILE A 298 -23.09 -9.82 9.80
N SER A 299 -24.05 -10.26 8.99
CA SER A 299 -24.05 -11.61 8.42
C SER A 299 -24.30 -11.54 6.93
N ALA A 300 -23.71 -12.46 6.18
CA ALA A 300 -23.91 -12.59 4.75
C ALA A 300 -24.01 -14.07 4.35
N ASN A 301 -24.73 -14.35 3.28
CA ASN A 301 -24.77 -15.66 2.64
C ASN A 301 -24.96 -15.51 1.12
N VAL A 302 -24.48 -16.49 0.36
CA VAL A 302 -24.79 -16.62 -1.07
C VAL A 302 -25.68 -17.84 -1.24
N ASP A 303 -26.90 -17.65 -1.71
CA ASP A 303 -27.89 -18.71 -1.91
C ASP A 303 -28.08 -19.62 -0.67
N GLY A 304 -28.04 -19.01 0.53
CA GLY A 304 -28.16 -19.71 1.82
C GLY A 304 -26.85 -20.26 2.39
N LYS A 305 -25.75 -20.27 1.64
CA LYS A 305 -24.42 -20.67 2.15
C LYS A 305 -23.79 -19.51 2.94
N PRO A 306 -23.56 -19.64 4.25
CA PRO A 306 -23.06 -18.55 5.09
C PRO A 306 -21.63 -18.13 4.72
N ILE A 307 -21.36 -16.84 4.82
CA ILE A 307 -20.05 -16.23 4.64
C ILE A 307 -19.44 -15.91 6.00
N GLY A 308 -18.21 -16.40 6.23
CA GLY A 308 -17.49 -16.18 7.50
C GLY A 308 -16.54 -14.98 7.49
N TYR A 309 -16.35 -14.31 6.34
CA TYR A 309 -15.39 -13.23 6.21
C TYR A 309 -16.06 -11.93 5.77
N ILE A 310 -16.21 -11.01 6.72
CA ILE A 310 -16.74 -9.67 6.52
C ILE A 310 -15.81 -8.71 7.26
N GLU A 311 -15.37 -7.66 6.59
CA GLU A 311 -14.47 -6.65 7.15
C GLU A 311 -14.94 -5.24 6.79
N PRO A 312 -14.45 -4.19 7.48
CA PRO A 312 -14.64 -2.83 7.01
C PRO A 312 -14.07 -2.67 5.61
N SER A 313 -14.82 -2.03 4.71
CA SER A 313 -14.37 -1.82 3.34
C SER A 313 -13.09 -0.98 3.32
N GLY A 314 -12.07 -1.49 2.62
CA GLY A 314 -10.88 -0.71 2.28
C GLY A 314 -11.12 0.33 1.18
N TYR A 315 -12.30 0.33 0.57
CA TYR A 315 -12.65 1.14 -0.61
C TYR A 315 -13.57 2.31 -0.27
N ALA A 316 -14.60 2.07 0.53
CA ALA A 316 -15.56 3.09 0.94
C ALA A 316 -15.33 3.48 2.40
N PRO A 317 -15.21 4.80 2.73
CA PRO A 317 -15.04 5.26 4.11
C PRO A 317 -16.13 4.80 5.08
N ALA A 318 -17.30 4.48 4.55
CA ALA A 318 -18.43 3.88 5.23
C ALA A 318 -18.92 2.70 4.38
N GLY A 319 -18.33 1.52 4.58
CA GLY A 319 -18.71 0.33 3.84
C GLY A 319 -18.15 -0.94 4.44
N ILE A 320 -18.54 -2.07 3.88
CA ILE A 320 -18.06 -3.42 4.23
C ILE A 320 -17.54 -4.15 2.99
N GLY A 321 -16.55 -5.00 3.20
CA GLY A 321 -16.08 -5.97 2.23
C GLY A 321 -16.49 -7.37 2.64
N ILE A 322 -17.00 -8.16 1.69
CA ILE A 322 -17.55 -9.49 1.92
C ILE A 322 -16.79 -10.46 1.02
N GLY A 323 -16.02 -11.36 1.64
CA GLY A 323 -15.27 -12.39 0.93
C GLY A 323 -16.11 -13.65 0.72
N LEU A 324 -16.51 -13.93 -0.51
CA LEU A 324 -17.37 -15.06 -0.85
C LEU A 324 -16.62 -16.40 -0.80
N TYR A 325 -15.34 -16.43 -1.19
CA TYR A 325 -14.46 -17.61 -1.16
C TYR A 325 -15.13 -18.89 -1.67
N GLU A 326 -15.42 -19.86 -0.79
CA GLU A 326 -16.07 -21.11 -1.17
C GLU A 326 -17.52 -20.96 -1.67
N ALA A 327 -18.11 -19.78 -1.53
CA ALA A 327 -19.42 -19.40 -2.06
C ALA A 327 -19.29 -18.42 -3.23
N ALA A 328 -18.10 -18.35 -3.86
CA ALA A 328 -17.87 -17.54 -5.04
C ALA A 328 -18.79 -17.92 -6.19
N ILE A 329 -19.32 -16.91 -6.88
CA ILE A 329 -20.20 -17.08 -8.04
C ILE A 329 -19.30 -17.30 -9.26
N GLN A 330 -19.38 -18.49 -9.86
CA GLN A 330 -18.47 -18.88 -10.94
C GLN A 330 -18.87 -18.23 -12.28
N PRO A 331 -17.95 -18.16 -13.26
CA PRO A 331 -18.26 -17.66 -14.61
C PRO A 331 -19.45 -18.40 -15.23
N GLY A 332 -20.39 -17.64 -15.80
CA GLY A 332 -21.64 -18.15 -16.36
C GLY A 332 -22.70 -18.57 -15.33
N GLN A 333 -22.42 -18.45 -14.03
CA GLN A 333 -23.38 -18.70 -12.96
C GLN A 333 -24.06 -17.42 -12.46
N LYS A 334 -25.13 -17.64 -11.72
CA LYS A 334 -25.90 -16.62 -11.03
C LYS A 334 -25.98 -17.00 -9.56
N GLY A 335 -25.80 -16.02 -8.67
CA GLY A 335 -25.96 -16.21 -7.22
C GLY A 335 -26.62 -15.01 -6.57
N THR A 336 -27.31 -15.26 -5.46
CA THR A 336 -27.98 -14.22 -4.67
C THR A 336 -27.23 -14.00 -3.37
N LEU A 337 -26.56 -12.86 -3.26
CA LEU A 337 -25.91 -12.42 -2.04
C LEU A 337 -26.94 -11.72 -1.13
N HIS A 338 -27.20 -12.31 0.03
CA HIS A 338 -28.05 -11.74 1.06
C HIS A 338 -27.19 -11.25 2.22
N VAL A 339 -27.29 -9.97 2.56
CA VAL A 339 -26.49 -9.31 3.61
C VAL A 339 -27.39 -8.64 4.63
N VAL A 340 -27.15 -8.89 5.91
CA VAL A 340 -27.86 -8.27 7.02
C VAL A 340 -26.87 -7.46 7.84
N VAL A 341 -27.10 -6.16 7.93
CA VAL A 341 -26.38 -5.26 8.83
C VAL A 341 -27.34 -4.89 9.96
N GLU A 342 -27.14 -5.50 11.13
CA GLU A 342 -28.11 -5.39 12.24
C GLU A 342 -28.18 -3.99 12.85
N ARG A 343 -27.10 -3.20 12.75
CA ARG A 343 -27.05 -1.87 13.36
C ARG A 343 -26.13 -0.90 12.63
N VAL A 344 -26.72 0.14 12.05
CA VAL A 344 -26.03 1.31 11.48
C VAL A 344 -26.55 2.57 12.18
N ARG A 345 -25.66 3.39 12.74
CA ARG A 345 -25.99 4.62 13.47
C ARG A 345 -25.78 5.86 12.62
N LEU A 346 -26.23 7.02 13.11
CA LEU A 346 -26.06 8.34 12.48
C LEU A 346 -26.88 8.53 11.18
N MET A 347 -28.02 7.84 11.05
CA MET A 347 -28.89 7.91 9.86
C MET A 347 -30.06 8.89 9.98
N VAL A 348 -30.33 9.40 11.19
CA VAL A 348 -31.46 10.29 11.48
C VAL A 348 -30.99 11.73 11.58
N TYR A 349 -31.56 12.60 10.76
CA TYR A 349 -31.22 14.02 10.70
C TYR A 349 -32.41 14.89 11.07
N GLN A 350 -32.15 16.06 11.66
CA GLN A 350 -33.19 17.07 11.83
C GLN A 350 -33.73 17.51 10.46
N ASP A 351 -35.06 17.52 10.32
CA ASP A 351 -35.71 18.01 9.11
C ASP A 351 -35.82 19.56 9.13
N ARG A 352 -36.21 20.16 7.99
CA ARG A 352 -36.52 21.59 7.88
C ARG A 352 -37.64 21.98 8.82
N ASP A 353 -38.67 21.15 8.90
CA ASP A 353 -39.64 21.21 9.97
C ASP A 353 -39.00 20.68 11.25
N ARG A 354 -38.84 21.56 12.24
CA ARG A 354 -38.13 21.22 13.47
C ARG A 354 -38.86 20.18 14.29
N ASP A 355 -40.16 19.97 14.09
CA ASP A 355 -40.91 18.95 14.82
C ASP A 355 -40.70 17.54 14.23
N ASN A 356 -40.09 17.47 13.05
CA ASN A 356 -39.79 16.24 12.32
C ASN A 356 -38.29 15.95 12.23
N VAL A 357 -38.00 14.68 11.96
CA VAL A 357 -36.69 14.17 11.54
C VAL A 357 -36.82 13.55 10.16
N LYS A 358 -35.69 13.44 9.46
CA LYS A 358 -35.57 12.81 8.15
C LYS A 358 -34.50 11.74 8.15
N VAL A 359 -34.75 10.65 7.44
CA VAL A 359 -33.76 9.63 7.10
C VAL A 359 -33.51 9.73 5.60
N VAL A 360 -32.24 9.67 5.22
CA VAL A 360 -31.78 9.72 3.83
C VAL A 360 -30.96 8.46 3.58
N PHE A 361 -31.24 7.77 2.48
CA PHE A 361 -30.62 6.50 2.14
C PHE A 361 -30.25 6.46 0.67
N SER A 362 -29.04 6.00 0.37
CA SER A 362 -28.59 5.65 -0.97
C SER A 362 -28.29 4.14 -1.00
N PRO A 363 -28.86 3.35 -1.93
CA PRO A 363 -28.48 1.95 -2.13
C PRO A 363 -27.06 1.85 -2.70
N ALA A 364 -26.54 0.63 -2.85
CA ALA A 364 -25.17 0.44 -3.29
C ALA A 364 -25.02 0.92 -4.76
N SER A 365 -23.92 1.62 -5.04
CA SER A 365 -23.51 1.94 -6.41
C SER A 365 -22.15 1.30 -6.70
N PHE A 366 -21.95 0.87 -7.94
CA PHE A 366 -20.75 0.14 -8.37
C PHE A 366 -19.96 0.94 -9.41
N GLU A 367 -18.64 0.73 -9.51
CA GLU A 367 -17.82 1.34 -10.56
C GLU A 367 -18.17 0.79 -11.96
N GLU A 368 -18.01 1.60 -13.01
CA GLU A 368 -18.37 1.25 -14.41
C GLU A 368 -17.75 -0.04 -14.96
N SER A 369 -16.65 -0.50 -14.36
CA SER A 369 -16.08 -1.84 -14.56
C SER A 369 -15.78 -2.39 -13.17
N PRO A 370 -16.47 -3.45 -12.71
CA PRO A 370 -16.80 -4.63 -13.51
C PRO A 370 -18.30 -4.88 -13.79
N VAL A 371 -19.21 -3.97 -13.41
CA VAL A 371 -20.67 -4.16 -13.58
C VAL A 371 -21.17 -3.66 -14.94
N ARG A 372 -22.17 -4.31 -15.53
CA ARG A 372 -22.81 -3.89 -16.79
C ARG A 372 -24.33 -3.95 -16.74
N GLY A 373 -24.95 -3.20 -17.65
CA GLY A 373 -26.38 -3.23 -17.90
C GLY A 373 -27.18 -2.41 -16.89
N THR A 374 -28.44 -2.79 -16.72
CA THR A 374 -29.37 -2.19 -15.76
C THR A 374 -29.73 -3.20 -14.69
N THR A 375 -30.22 -2.71 -13.56
CA THR A 375 -30.67 -3.52 -12.43
C THR A 375 -32.15 -3.27 -12.11
N ASP A 376 -32.84 -4.33 -11.68
CA ASP A 376 -34.14 -4.21 -11.02
C ASP A 376 -33.93 -3.79 -9.56
N LEU A 377 -34.00 -2.49 -9.31
CA LEU A 377 -33.77 -1.90 -7.99
C LEU A 377 -35.11 -1.69 -7.26
N THR A 378 -35.18 -2.18 -6.04
CA THR A 378 -36.26 -1.87 -5.09
C THR A 378 -35.69 -1.41 -3.75
N VAL A 379 -36.09 -0.22 -3.30
CA VAL A 379 -35.72 0.32 -1.99
C VAL A 379 -36.96 0.47 -1.13
N ARG A 380 -36.92 -0.04 0.09
CA ARG A 380 -38.00 0.04 1.07
C ARG A 380 -37.49 0.68 2.35
N LEU A 381 -38.17 1.73 2.78
CA LEU A 381 -37.82 2.45 3.99
C LEU A 381 -38.96 2.29 5.00
N HIS A 382 -38.70 1.47 6.03
CA HIS A 382 -39.60 1.16 7.12
C HIS A 382 -39.36 2.13 8.28
N LEU A 383 -40.40 2.89 8.62
CA LEU A 383 -40.35 3.92 9.65
C LEU A 383 -40.45 3.32 11.06
N PRO A 384 -40.01 4.06 12.11
CA PRO A 384 -39.99 3.52 13.46
C PRO A 384 -41.37 3.06 13.98
N PRO A 385 -41.41 2.07 14.89
CA PRO A 385 -42.64 1.57 15.48
C PRO A 385 -43.50 2.66 16.13
N GLY A 386 -44.73 2.79 15.64
CA GLY A 386 -45.75 3.71 16.14
C GLY A 386 -46.00 4.94 15.26
N VAL A 387 -45.14 5.21 14.26
CA VAL A 387 -45.38 6.27 13.28
C VAL A 387 -46.70 6.00 12.54
N LYS A 388 -47.57 7.01 12.47
CA LYS A 388 -48.84 6.89 11.72
C LYS A 388 -48.67 7.33 10.26
N PRO A 389 -49.37 6.70 9.29
CA PRO A 389 -49.27 7.07 7.89
C PRO A 389 -49.50 8.56 7.60
N GLN A 390 -50.39 9.22 8.35
CA GLN A 390 -50.72 10.63 8.15
C GLN A 390 -49.64 11.60 8.66
N GLU A 391 -48.79 11.13 9.58
CA GLU A 391 -47.74 11.91 10.22
C GLU A 391 -46.41 11.84 9.45
N ALA A 392 -46.22 10.80 8.63
CA ALA A 392 -45.03 10.61 7.81
C ALA A 392 -45.14 11.28 6.43
N ARG A 393 -43.99 11.63 5.86
CA ARG A 393 -43.84 12.22 4.52
C ARG A 393 -42.67 11.54 3.82
N TRP A 394 -42.71 11.52 2.49
CA TRP A 394 -41.64 11.02 1.62
C TRP A 394 -41.09 12.16 0.76
N GLN A 395 -39.88 11.99 0.23
CA GLN A 395 -39.36 12.84 -0.84
C GLN A 395 -39.67 12.25 -2.22
N PRO A 396 -39.90 13.11 -3.24
CA PRO A 396 -40.11 12.64 -4.62
C PRO A 396 -38.97 11.74 -5.08
N SER A 397 -39.28 10.81 -5.97
CA SER A 397 -38.29 9.90 -6.54
C SER A 397 -37.19 10.65 -7.30
N PRO A 398 -36.01 10.02 -7.50
CA PRO A 398 -34.93 10.61 -8.29
C PRO A 398 -35.35 11.02 -9.71
N GLU A 399 -34.59 11.92 -10.33
CA GLU A 399 -34.85 12.33 -11.72
C GLU A 399 -34.75 11.11 -12.66
N GLY A 400 -35.74 10.94 -13.53
CA GLY A 400 -35.83 9.79 -14.44
C GLY A 400 -36.41 8.52 -13.83
N TRP A 401 -36.92 8.56 -12.59
CA TRP A 401 -37.59 7.40 -11.98
C TRP A 401 -38.95 7.12 -12.63
N PRO A 402 -39.37 5.85 -12.79
CA PRO A 402 -40.68 5.50 -13.37
C PRO A 402 -41.88 5.98 -12.53
N GLN A 403 -41.67 6.11 -11.22
CA GLN A 403 -42.68 6.53 -10.25
C GLN A 403 -42.31 7.92 -9.73
N GLU A 404 -43.23 8.90 -9.78
CA GLU A 404 -42.99 10.23 -9.21
C GLU A 404 -42.97 10.22 -7.67
N GLN A 405 -43.76 9.32 -7.07
CA GLN A 405 -43.90 9.12 -5.63
C GLN A 405 -43.76 7.64 -5.26
N PRO A 406 -43.27 7.30 -4.06
CA PRO A 406 -43.22 5.92 -3.61
C PRO A 406 -44.62 5.34 -3.38
N GLU A 407 -44.70 4.01 -3.45
CA GLU A 407 -45.85 3.29 -2.93
C GLU A 407 -45.80 3.31 -1.39
N ALA A 408 -46.87 3.79 -0.77
CA ALA A 408 -46.98 3.91 0.69
C ALA A 408 -47.90 2.82 1.25
N GLY A 409 -47.44 2.09 2.26
CA GLY A 409 -48.20 1.00 2.86
C GLY A 409 -47.85 0.77 4.33
N LEU A 410 -48.33 -0.36 4.85
CA LEU A 410 -47.89 -0.94 6.10
C LEU A 410 -47.18 -2.26 5.80
N ASP A 411 -46.06 -2.54 6.46
CA ASP A 411 -45.42 -3.86 6.41
C ASP A 411 -46.14 -4.88 7.31
N ASP A 412 -45.62 -6.11 7.35
CA ASP A 412 -46.20 -7.22 8.12
C ASP A 412 -46.21 -6.97 9.64
N GLU A 413 -45.37 -6.06 10.14
CA GLU A 413 -45.32 -5.64 11.55
C GLU A 413 -46.18 -4.39 11.81
N GLY A 414 -46.84 -3.85 10.79
CA GLY A 414 -47.67 -2.66 10.87
C GLY A 414 -46.87 -1.35 10.87
N LEU A 415 -45.60 -1.36 10.45
CA LEU A 415 -44.77 -0.17 10.28
C LEU A 415 -45.12 0.52 8.97
N VAL A 416 -45.07 1.85 8.95
CA VAL A 416 -45.21 2.61 7.70
C VAL A 416 -44.00 2.34 6.81
N VAL A 417 -44.25 1.90 5.58
CA VAL A 417 -43.21 1.63 4.57
C VAL A 417 -43.43 2.48 3.33
N TYR A 418 -42.33 3.02 2.79
CA TYR A 418 -42.28 3.64 1.47
C TYR A 418 -41.41 2.81 0.54
N THR A 419 -41.97 2.43 -0.60
CA THR A 419 -41.32 1.58 -1.61
C THR A 419 -41.10 2.33 -2.90
N TRP A 420 -39.85 2.35 -3.37
CA TRP A 420 -39.46 2.82 -4.69
C TRP A 420 -38.97 1.65 -5.53
N SER A 421 -39.48 1.50 -6.76
CA SER A 421 -39.04 0.43 -7.67
C SER A 421 -38.71 0.96 -9.06
N ASN A 422 -37.63 0.46 -9.64
CA ASN A 422 -37.21 0.73 -11.01
C ASN A 422 -36.52 -0.50 -11.63
N ALA A 423 -37.19 -1.11 -12.61
CA ALA A 423 -36.73 -2.32 -13.28
C ALA A 423 -35.50 -2.10 -14.18
N THR A 424 -35.15 -0.86 -14.47
CA THR A 424 -34.04 -0.48 -15.37
C THR A 424 -33.14 0.58 -14.75
N ALA A 425 -32.94 0.54 -13.43
CA ALA A 425 -32.01 1.44 -12.76
C ALA A 425 -30.57 1.19 -13.23
N VAL A 426 -29.73 2.22 -13.20
CA VAL A 426 -28.32 2.12 -13.60
C VAL A 426 -27.48 1.80 -12.35
N PRO A 427 -26.84 0.62 -12.25
CA PRO A 427 -26.15 0.19 -11.03
C PRO A 427 -24.89 1.00 -10.71
N THR A 428 -24.43 1.86 -11.63
CA THR A 428 -23.28 2.75 -11.45
C THR A 428 -23.67 4.17 -11.06
N GLN A 429 -24.97 4.47 -11.01
CA GLN A 429 -25.49 5.78 -10.64
C GLN A 429 -25.92 5.78 -9.17
N GLU A 430 -25.56 6.84 -8.44
CA GLU A 430 -26.05 7.04 -7.09
C GLU A 430 -27.51 7.55 -7.12
N TYR A 431 -28.39 6.87 -6.37
CA TYR A 431 -29.77 7.29 -6.15
C TYR A 431 -29.98 7.59 -4.68
N THR A 432 -30.83 8.56 -4.36
CA THR A 432 -31.12 8.95 -2.97
C THR A 432 -32.61 8.94 -2.71
N PHE A 433 -33.00 8.31 -1.60
CA PHE A 433 -34.36 8.20 -1.12
C PHE A 433 -34.46 8.76 0.29
N ALA A 434 -35.60 9.35 0.64
CA ALA A 434 -35.77 9.93 1.95
C ALA A 434 -37.22 9.94 2.44
N ALA A 435 -37.33 9.86 3.76
CA ALA A 435 -38.60 9.93 4.48
C ALA A 435 -38.45 10.81 5.72
N SER A 436 -39.53 11.52 6.07
CA SER A 436 -39.62 12.37 7.25
C SER A 436 -40.78 11.94 8.15
N PHE A 437 -40.60 12.07 9.47
CA PHE A 437 -41.60 11.69 10.48
C PHE A 437 -41.37 12.45 11.80
N PRO A 438 -42.35 12.48 12.74
CA PRO A 438 -42.21 13.21 13.99
C PRO A 438 -41.03 12.74 14.83
N ARG A 439 -40.28 13.68 15.38
CA ARG A 439 -39.04 13.38 16.08
C ARG A 439 -39.21 12.54 17.35
N GLY A 440 -40.40 12.53 17.95
CA GLY A 440 -40.70 11.79 19.18
C GLY A 440 -40.68 10.27 19.01
N TYR A 441 -40.59 9.75 17.78
CA TYR A 441 -40.48 8.32 17.50
C TYR A 441 -39.04 7.78 17.57
N VAL A 442 -38.04 8.65 17.77
CA VAL A 442 -36.62 8.31 17.88
C VAL A 442 -35.97 9.02 19.06
N ALA A 443 -34.89 8.43 19.58
CA ALA A 443 -34.11 8.98 20.68
C ALA A 443 -33.51 10.35 20.32
N GLU A 444 -33.63 11.31 21.23
CA GLU A 444 -33.23 12.70 20.96
C GLU A 444 -31.72 12.82 20.69
N GLU A 445 -30.92 12.03 21.39
CA GLU A 445 -29.47 11.92 21.24
C GLU A 445 -29.03 11.36 19.88
N ALA A 446 -29.89 10.60 19.19
CA ALA A 446 -29.58 10.04 17.89
C ALA A 446 -29.81 11.03 16.73
N ILE A 447 -30.56 12.12 16.99
CA ILE A 447 -30.91 13.12 15.99
C ILE A 447 -29.68 13.97 15.68
N GLN A 448 -29.13 13.74 14.49
CA GLN A 448 -28.08 14.59 13.97
C GLN A 448 -28.68 15.97 13.65
N LYS A 449 -28.01 17.03 14.09
CA LYS A 449 -28.32 18.37 13.56
C LYS A 449 -28.11 18.29 12.05
N GLY A 450 -29.17 18.51 11.28
CA GLY A 450 -29.20 18.23 9.85
C GLY A 450 -28.01 18.84 9.11
N PRO A 451 -27.68 18.35 7.90
CA PRO A 451 -26.57 18.88 7.12
C PRO A 451 -26.62 20.41 7.12
N SER A 452 -25.50 21.00 7.52
CA SER A 452 -25.34 22.44 7.68
C SER A 452 -25.89 23.16 6.44
N VAL A 453 -26.60 24.25 6.72
CA VAL A 453 -27.26 25.26 5.89
C VAL A 453 -26.59 25.57 4.51
N TRP A 454 -25.35 25.15 4.27
CA TRP A 454 -24.58 25.28 3.01
C TRP A 454 -25.26 24.74 1.74
N ALA A 455 -26.00 23.64 1.81
CA ALA A 455 -26.69 23.09 0.63
C ALA A 455 -27.88 23.95 0.15
N THR A 456 -28.43 24.81 1.03
CA THR A 456 -29.50 25.76 0.68
C THR A 456 -28.98 27.21 0.54
N ILE A 457 -27.85 27.54 1.18
CA ILE A 457 -27.17 28.85 1.10
C ILE A 457 -26.62 29.14 -0.31
N TRP A 458 -26.27 28.12 -1.09
CA TRP A 458 -25.72 28.30 -2.44
C TRP A 458 -26.67 28.99 -3.43
N GLN A 459 -27.98 28.90 -3.20
CA GLN A 459 -28.98 29.54 -4.06
C GLN A 459 -29.33 30.98 -3.66
N TRP A 460 -28.90 31.47 -2.50
CA TRP A 460 -29.36 32.77 -1.97
C TRP A 460 -28.27 33.73 -1.44
N LEU A 461 -27.03 33.30 -1.24
CA LEU A 461 -25.99 34.11 -0.55
C LEU A 461 -24.74 34.41 -1.38
N GLY A 462 -24.90 34.65 -2.67
CA GLY A 462 -23.90 35.36 -3.48
C GLY A 462 -23.49 36.75 -2.95
N PRO A 463 -24.35 37.55 -2.28
CA PRO A 463 -23.97 38.94 -1.97
C PRO A 463 -23.49 39.25 -0.54
N LEU A 464 -23.61 38.34 0.45
CA LEU A 464 -23.48 38.74 1.87
C LEU A 464 -22.21 38.22 2.60
N LEU A 465 -21.34 37.47 1.92
CA LEU A 465 -20.10 36.91 2.51
C LEU A 465 -18.94 37.92 2.65
N CYS A 466 -19.17 39.20 2.33
CA CYS A 466 -18.16 40.27 2.40
C CYS A 466 -18.02 40.93 3.79
N LEU A 467 -18.72 40.45 4.83
CA LEU A 467 -18.85 41.21 6.09
C LEU A 467 -18.35 40.50 7.37
N LEU A 468 -17.76 39.31 7.31
CA LEU A 468 -17.21 38.65 8.51
C LEU A 468 -15.68 38.60 8.48
N SER A 469 -15.06 39.06 9.58
CA SER A 469 -13.62 39.30 9.68
C SER A 469 -12.78 38.00 9.55
N PRO A 470 -11.60 38.06 8.89
CA PRO A 470 -10.78 36.88 8.53
C PRO A 470 -10.38 35.95 9.68
N GLY A 471 -10.29 36.47 10.92
CA GLY A 471 -9.79 35.70 12.06
C GLY A 471 -10.70 34.54 12.51
N VAL A 472 -12.02 34.68 12.35
CA VAL A 472 -12.99 33.65 12.77
C VAL A 472 -13.05 32.49 11.78
N LEU A 473 -12.81 32.77 10.50
CA LEU A 473 -12.73 31.76 9.44
C LEU A 473 -11.51 30.86 9.63
N ILE A 474 -10.35 31.41 9.97
CA ILE A 474 -9.11 30.64 10.15
C ILE A 474 -9.21 29.70 11.35
N ALA A 475 -9.78 30.15 12.48
CA ALA A 475 -9.93 29.33 13.68
C ALA A 475 -10.83 28.10 13.46
N LEU A 476 -11.91 28.25 12.68
CA LEU A 476 -12.84 27.17 12.38
C LEU A 476 -12.23 26.10 11.45
N PHE A 477 -11.46 26.53 10.43
CA PHE A 477 -10.73 25.62 9.54
C PHE A 477 -9.62 24.85 10.26
N VAL A 478 -8.94 25.49 11.23
CA VAL A 478 -7.92 24.82 12.06
C VAL A 478 -8.54 23.73 12.94
N VAL A 479 -9.68 23.99 13.58
CA VAL A 479 -10.33 23.02 14.48
C VAL A 479 -10.91 21.82 13.72
N LEU A 480 -11.51 22.04 12.55
CA LEU A 480 -12.02 20.96 11.69
C LEU A 480 -10.88 20.14 11.06
N GLY A 481 -9.79 20.80 10.67
CA GLY A 481 -8.58 20.13 10.17
C GLY A 481 -7.90 19.26 11.24
N VAL A 482 -7.87 19.69 12.50
CA VAL A 482 -7.29 18.92 13.62
C VAL A 482 -8.11 17.67 13.95
N ARG A 483 -9.45 17.74 13.92
CA ARG A 483 -10.32 16.59 14.23
C ARG A 483 -10.36 15.52 13.12
N ALA A 484 -10.26 15.91 11.86
CA ALA A 484 -10.12 14.96 10.74
C ALA A 484 -8.72 14.32 10.70
N ARG A 485 -7.69 15.06 11.13
CA ARG A 485 -6.29 14.62 11.19
C ARG A 485 -6.04 13.53 12.23
N ILE A 486 -6.68 13.58 13.41
CA ILE A 486 -6.52 12.54 14.46
C ILE A 486 -7.08 11.18 14.01
N ARG A 487 -8.20 11.15 13.27
CA ARG A 487 -8.78 9.89 12.75
C ARG A 487 -8.01 9.28 11.58
N ARG A 488 -7.33 10.10 10.77
CA ARG A 488 -6.46 9.64 9.67
C ARG A 488 -5.09 9.16 10.12
N GLN A 489 -4.64 9.55 11.32
CA GLN A 489 -3.33 9.20 11.88
C GLN A 489 -3.17 7.72 12.28
N MET A 490 -4.24 6.92 12.25
CA MET A 490 -4.21 5.48 12.55
C MET A 490 -4.28 4.61 11.29
N ALA A 491 -4.62 5.18 10.12
CA ALA A 491 -4.78 4.44 8.86
C ALA A 491 -3.56 4.69 7.97
N TYR A 492 -2.55 3.84 8.12
CA TYR A 492 -1.23 4.01 7.52
C TYR A 492 -1.06 3.45 6.11
N LEU A 493 -2.09 3.51 5.27
CA LEU A 493 -1.88 3.22 3.84
C LEU A 493 -2.91 3.79 2.87
N PRO A 494 -2.49 3.96 1.60
CA PRO A 494 -3.37 4.39 0.53
C PRO A 494 -4.32 3.26 0.10
N PRO A 495 -5.57 3.58 -0.29
CA PRO A 495 -6.44 2.62 -0.95
C PRO A 495 -5.94 2.34 -2.38
N SER A 496 -5.83 1.07 -2.76
CA SER A 496 -5.73 0.66 -4.17
C SER A 496 -6.52 -0.62 -4.39
N ILE A 497 -7.45 -0.62 -5.34
CA ILE A 497 -7.96 -1.85 -5.96
C ILE A 497 -6.80 -2.44 -6.76
N LYS A 498 -6.26 -3.56 -6.28
CA LYS A 498 -5.37 -4.42 -7.06
C LYS A 498 -5.97 -5.81 -7.03
N VAL A 499 -5.89 -6.46 -8.18
CA VAL A 499 -6.01 -7.91 -8.30
C VAL A 499 -5.17 -8.52 -7.18
N GLU A 500 -5.79 -9.37 -6.37
CA GLU A 500 -5.15 -10.01 -5.23
C GLU A 500 -3.85 -10.68 -5.71
N GLY A 501 -2.72 -10.29 -5.13
CA GLY A 501 -1.51 -11.09 -5.23
C GLY A 501 -1.76 -12.41 -4.52
N VAL A 502 -1.32 -13.53 -5.08
CA VAL A 502 -1.56 -14.86 -4.51
C VAL A 502 -0.39 -15.22 -3.61
N GLY A 503 -0.64 -15.65 -2.36
CA GLY A 503 0.39 -16.11 -1.44
C GLY A 503 0.92 -15.05 -0.45
N ILE A 504 1.72 -15.55 0.50
CA ILE A 504 2.23 -14.79 1.65
C ILE A 504 3.63 -14.20 1.39
N LYS A 505 3.84 -12.91 1.70
CA LYS A 505 5.19 -12.33 1.75
C LYS A 505 5.92 -12.83 2.99
N ARG A 506 6.76 -13.84 2.81
CA ARG A 506 7.70 -14.32 3.85
C ARG A 506 8.94 -13.41 3.92
N GLY A 507 9.70 -13.49 5.00
CA GLY A 507 10.99 -12.80 5.14
C GLY A 507 10.95 -11.35 5.64
N LEU A 508 9.78 -10.80 6.03
CA LEU A 508 9.73 -9.55 6.78
C LEU A 508 10.35 -9.75 8.17
N THR A 509 11.14 -8.78 8.60
CA THR A 509 11.61 -8.68 9.98
C THR A 509 10.45 -8.34 10.91
N ALA A 510 10.61 -8.55 12.22
CA ALA A 510 9.60 -8.21 13.21
C ALA A 510 9.18 -6.72 13.14
N VAL A 511 10.14 -5.81 12.91
CA VAL A 511 9.88 -4.36 12.77
C VAL A 511 9.07 -4.05 11.51
N GLU A 512 9.35 -4.73 10.39
CA GLU A 512 8.59 -4.57 9.13
C GLU A 512 7.19 -5.18 9.23
N ALA A 513 7.07 -6.35 9.86
CA ALA A 513 5.80 -6.96 10.18
C ALA A 513 4.96 -6.07 11.09
N ALA A 514 5.58 -5.37 12.06
CA ALA A 514 4.88 -4.41 12.90
C ALA A 514 4.26 -3.26 12.08
N VAL A 515 4.97 -2.76 11.06
CA VAL A 515 4.43 -1.76 10.12
C VAL A 515 3.27 -2.34 9.30
N LEU A 516 3.42 -3.56 8.78
CA LEU A 516 2.36 -4.24 8.02
C LEU A 516 1.09 -4.46 8.85
N LEU A 517 1.25 -4.89 10.11
CA LEU A 517 0.19 -5.08 11.10
C LEU A 517 -0.35 -3.76 11.67
N GLN A 518 0.13 -2.61 11.18
CA GLN A 518 -0.33 -1.26 11.57
C GLN A 518 -0.12 -0.97 13.07
N THR A 519 0.99 -1.47 13.61
CA THR A 519 1.40 -1.25 14.99
C THR A 519 1.70 0.24 15.23
N PRO A 520 1.34 0.82 16.40
CA PRO A 520 1.65 2.20 16.72
C PRO A 520 3.13 2.57 16.53
N LEU A 521 3.43 3.71 15.89
CA LEU A 521 4.80 4.10 15.50
C LEU A 521 5.78 4.20 16.69
N ASN A 522 5.29 4.59 17.88
CA ASN A 522 6.08 4.58 19.11
C ASN A 522 6.56 3.18 19.49
N ARG A 523 5.72 2.15 19.29
CA ARG A 523 6.08 0.75 19.52
C ARG A 523 7.07 0.28 18.46
N VAL A 524 6.88 0.65 17.18
CA VAL A 524 7.85 0.37 16.11
C VAL A 524 9.24 0.95 16.42
N LEU A 525 9.33 2.22 16.83
CA LEU A 525 10.60 2.85 17.22
C LEU A 525 11.24 2.18 18.45
N THR A 526 10.41 1.73 19.40
CA THR A 526 10.88 1.00 20.59
C THR A 526 11.47 -0.35 20.20
N MET A 527 10.85 -1.06 19.25
CA MET A 527 11.40 -2.31 18.73
C MET A 527 12.74 -2.10 18.04
N ILE A 528 12.91 -1.03 17.25
CA ILE A 528 14.20 -0.69 16.62
C ILE A 528 15.27 -0.44 17.68
N LEU A 529 14.96 0.35 18.72
CA LEU A 529 15.90 0.61 19.83
C LEU A 529 16.32 -0.70 20.51
N PHE A 530 15.36 -1.57 20.82
CA PHE A 530 15.63 -2.83 21.52
C PHE A 530 16.42 -3.82 20.64
N GLY A 531 16.18 -3.85 19.34
CA GLY A 531 17.02 -4.58 18.37
C GLY A 531 18.47 -4.10 18.40
N LEU A 532 18.70 -2.77 18.39
CA LEU A 532 20.04 -2.18 18.49
C LEU A 532 20.75 -2.50 19.82
N LEU A 533 20.02 -2.49 20.93
CA LEU A 533 20.54 -2.88 22.25
C LEU A 533 20.93 -4.36 22.30
N LYS A 534 20.08 -5.23 21.76
CA LYS A 534 20.31 -6.68 21.65
C LYS A 534 21.55 -6.99 20.80
N LYS A 535 21.71 -6.28 19.67
CA LYS A 535 22.90 -6.38 18.80
C LYS A 535 24.14 -5.71 19.37
N GLY A 536 23.99 -4.96 20.46
CA GLY A 536 25.08 -4.28 21.13
C GLY A 536 25.67 -3.11 20.35
N ALA A 537 24.88 -2.50 19.46
CA ALA A 537 25.25 -1.30 18.70
C ALA A 537 25.01 0.00 19.48
N LEU A 538 24.24 -0.07 20.56
CA LEU A 538 23.80 1.07 21.35
C LEU A 538 23.72 0.70 22.84
N THR A 539 23.86 1.70 23.71
CA THR A 539 23.67 1.60 25.16
C THR A 539 22.81 2.79 25.62
N VAL A 540 21.84 2.59 26.50
CA VAL A 540 21.03 3.69 27.07
C VAL A 540 21.82 4.31 28.23
N LEU A 541 21.91 5.64 28.27
CA LEU A 541 22.61 6.43 29.30
C LEU A 541 21.66 7.09 30.32
N ASP A 542 20.44 7.42 29.88
CA ASP A 542 19.39 8.03 30.70
C ASP A 542 18.03 7.71 30.05
N GLU A 543 16.98 7.62 30.85
CA GLU A 543 15.62 7.33 30.39
C GLU A 543 14.69 8.55 30.44
N ALA A 544 15.07 9.62 31.13
CA ALA A 544 14.21 10.78 31.34
C ALA A 544 15.04 12.08 31.48
N PRO A 545 15.49 12.69 30.37
CA PRO A 545 15.15 12.37 28.97
C PRO A 545 15.96 11.19 28.42
N LEU A 546 15.41 10.48 27.43
CA LEU A 546 16.11 9.38 26.78
C LEU A 546 17.45 9.87 26.18
N LYS A 547 18.55 9.30 26.65
CA LYS A 547 19.90 9.50 26.11
C LYS A 547 20.51 8.14 25.80
N VAL A 548 21.19 8.06 24.67
CA VAL A 548 21.78 6.84 24.15
C VAL A 548 23.21 7.10 23.69
N GLN A 549 24.04 6.07 23.74
CA GLN A 549 25.42 6.08 23.26
C GLN A 549 25.55 5.02 22.17
N VAL A 550 26.06 5.42 21.01
CA VAL A 550 26.44 4.49 19.94
C VAL A 550 27.77 3.84 20.33
N GLU A 551 27.85 2.52 20.19
CA GLU A 551 29.07 1.78 20.52
C GLU A 551 30.16 1.99 19.44
N PRO A 552 31.46 2.06 19.81
CA PRO A 552 32.54 2.32 18.85
C PRO A 552 32.73 1.22 17.80
N SER A 553 32.43 -0.03 18.18
CA SER A 553 32.47 -1.20 17.31
C SER A 553 31.04 -1.60 16.96
N LEU A 554 30.60 -1.23 15.76
CA LEU A 554 29.28 -1.62 15.26
C LEU A 554 29.32 -3.05 14.73
N PRO A 555 28.24 -3.84 14.89
CA PRO A 555 28.09 -5.14 14.23
C PRO A 555 28.07 -5.00 12.70
N GLU A 556 28.56 -6.00 11.97
CA GLU A 556 28.58 -5.98 10.49
C GLU A 556 27.17 -6.03 9.87
N GLU A 557 26.18 -6.64 10.54
CA GLU A 557 24.82 -6.86 10.01
C GLU A 557 23.74 -5.97 10.67
N LEU A 558 23.78 -4.67 10.35
CA LEU A 558 22.71 -3.72 10.71
C LEU A 558 21.76 -3.48 9.53
N ARG A 559 20.45 -3.49 9.81
CA ARG A 559 19.37 -3.21 8.84
C ARG A 559 19.33 -1.73 8.48
N SER A 560 18.68 -1.40 7.36
CA SER A 560 18.49 -0.02 6.85
C SER A 560 17.93 0.92 7.94
N TYR A 561 16.82 0.53 8.56
CA TYR A 561 16.17 1.31 9.61
C TYR A 561 16.98 1.39 10.92
N GLU A 562 17.83 0.41 11.21
CA GLU A 562 18.73 0.41 12.37
C GLU A 562 19.89 1.39 12.16
N LYS A 563 20.51 1.37 10.97
CA LYS A 563 21.55 2.33 10.58
C LYS A 563 21.02 3.76 10.63
N GLY A 564 19.85 4.00 10.04
CA GLY A 564 19.21 5.31 10.08
C GLY A 564 18.85 5.76 11.51
N PHE A 565 18.47 4.83 12.41
CA PHE A 565 18.25 5.15 13.82
C PHE A 565 19.56 5.56 14.52
N LEU A 566 20.67 4.86 14.26
CA LEU A 566 21.98 5.24 14.80
C LEU A 566 22.45 6.62 14.30
N GLU A 567 22.19 6.93 13.02
CA GLU A 567 22.46 8.26 12.44
C GLU A 567 21.60 9.37 13.06
N ALA A 568 20.46 9.03 13.65
CA ALA A 568 19.63 9.97 14.39
C ALA A 568 20.17 10.27 15.80
N VAL A 569 21.22 9.59 16.26
CA VAL A 569 21.85 9.88 17.57
C VAL A 569 22.78 11.09 17.46
N GLU A 570 22.44 12.16 18.16
CA GLU A 570 23.27 13.37 18.27
C GLU A 570 24.51 13.13 19.14
N LYS A 571 25.53 13.98 18.99
CA LYS A 571 26.77 13.93 19.80
C LYS A 571 26.55 14.03 21.31
N ASN A 572 25.42 14.60 21.73
CA ASN A 572 25.03 14.75 23.15
C ASN A 572 24.23 13.53 23.68
N GLY A 573 24.03 12.50 22.85
CA GLY A 573 23.28 11.28 23.12
C GLY A 573 21.77 11.39 22.95
N ARG A 574 21.22 12.53 22.51
CA ARG A 574 19.79 12.71 22.23
C ARG A 574 19.44 12.22 20.82
N LEU A 575 18.16 11.96 20.57
CA LEU A 575 17.67 11.58 19.25
C LEU A 575 17.13 12.78 18.47
N ASP A 576 17.55 12.88 17.21
CA ASP A 576 17.07 13.84 16.21
C ASP A 576 15.74 13.35 15.62
N GLU A 577 14.65 14.08 15.91
CA GLU A 577 13.30 13.71 15.46
C GLU A 577 13.10 13.78 13.96
N GLU A 578 13.81 14.66 13.25
CA GLU A 578 13.68 14.79 11.81
C GLU A 578 14.32 13.59 11.11
N ARG A 579 15.47 13.14 11.60
CA ARG A 579 16.11 11.91 11.13
C ARG A 579 15.29 10.68 11.48
N LEU A 580 14.78 10.57 12.70
CA LEU A 580 13.88 9.46 13.08
C LEU A 580 12.61 9.42 12.24
N ARG A 581 12.06 10.58 11.86
CA ARG A 581 10.90 10.66 10.96
C ARG A 581 11.25 10.08 9.60
N GLN A 582 12.42 10.41 9.07
CA GLN A 582 12.90 9.89 7.79
C GLN A 582 13.04 8.36 7.84
N VAL A 583 13.63 7.81 8.91
CA VAL A 583 13.74 6.36 9.13
C VAL A 583 12.38 5.65 9.03
N VAL A 584 11.35 6.20 9.67
CA VAL A 584 10.01 5.60 9.63
C VAL A 584 9.37 5.73 8.24
N ILE A 585 9.55 6.85 7.55
CA ILE A 585 9.05 7.04 6.18
C ILE A 585 9.67 5.99 5.24
N ASP A 586 10.98 5.79 5.34
CA ASP A 586 11.71 4.86 4.49
C ASP A 586 11.33 3.41 4.82
N LEU A 587 11.18 3.07 6.10
CA LEU A 587 10.67 1.77 6.53
C LEU A 587 9.26 1.48 5.97
N VAL A 588 8.33 2.44 6.03
CA VAL A 588 6.97 2.26 5.49
C VAL A 588 7.00 2.06 3.97
N ARG A 589 7.83 2.82 3.26
CA ARG A 589 8.02 2.66 1.80
C ARG A 589 8.62 1.30 1.46
N GLU A 590 9.62 0.88 2.21
CA GLU A 590 10.27 -0.43 2.08
C GLU A 590 9.23 -1.55 2.25
N VAL A 591 8.45 -1.54 3.32
CA VAL A 591 7.38 -2.54 3.54
C VAL A 591 6.34 -2.53 2.42
N ASN A 592 5.86 -1.35 2.00
CA ASN A 592 4.90 -1.25 0.91
C ASN A 592 5.45 -1.80 -0.41
N ASN A 593 6.73 -1.60 -0.69
CA ASN A 593 7.40 -2.16 -1.85
C ASN A 593 7.51 -3.69 -1.76
N LYS A 594 7.92 -4.23 -0.60
CA LYS A 594 8.00 -5.68 -0.34
C LYS A 594 6.65 -6.39 -0.42
N MET A 595 5.56 -5.67 -0.17
CA MET A 595 4.19 -6.17 -0.24
C MET A 595 3.59 -6.19 -1.65
N LYS A 596 4.26 -5.62 -2.66
CA LYS A 596 3.75 -5.65 -4.05
C LYS A 596 3.65 -7.10 -4.53
N GLY A 597 2.48 -7.51 -5.03
CA GLY A 597 2.27 -8.85 -5.59
C GLY A 597 1.94 -9.94 -4.59
N PHE A 598 1.86 -9.64 -3.29
CA PHE A 598 1.48 -10.60 -2.24
C PHE A 598 0.10 -10.29 -1.66
N SER A 599 -0.60 -11.31 -1.18
CA SER A 599 -1.86 -11.11 -0.45
C SER A 599 -1.54 -10.43 0.87
N ARG A 600 -2.01 -9.19 1.02
CA ARG A 600 -1.82 -8.43 2.25
C ARG A 600 -2.46 -9.15 3.44
N LYS A 601 -3.64 -9.74 3.24
CA LYS A 601 -4.36 -10.50 4.25
C LYS A 601 -3.59 -11.75 4.66
N GLU A 602 -3.27 -12.63 3.71
CA GLU A 602 -2.57 -13.87 4.05
C GLU A 602 -1.21 -13.58 4.70
N THR A 603 -0.52 -12.52 4.28
CA THR A 603 0.75 -12.09 4.87
C THR A 603 0.56 -11.60 6.31
N MET A 604 -0.47 -10.78 6.57
CA MET A 604 -0.81 -10.36 7.93
C MET A 604 -1.14 -11.56 8.82
N ASP A 605 -1.91 -12.51 8.33
CA ASP A 605 -2.28 -13.72 9.07
C ASP A 605 -1.06 -14.62 9.33
N TYR A 606 -0.15 -14.73 8.36
CA TYR A 606 1.12 -15.43 8.53
C TYR A 606 1.99 -14.83 9.64
N TYR A 607 2.14 -13.50 9.70
CA TYR A 607 2.93 -12.87 10.77
C TYR A 607 2.22 -12.89 12.12
N ARG A 608 0.89 -12.79 12.16
CA ARG A 608 0.11 -13.04 13.39
C ARG A 608 0.35 -14.46 13.93
N ASP A 609 0.43 -15.44 13.04
CA ASP A 609 0.76 -16.82 13.43
C ASP A 609 2.20 -16.98 13.92
N ILE A 610 3.18 -16.26 13.35
CA ILE A 610 4.55 -16.22 13.88
C ILE A 610 4.57 -15.66 15.30
N VAL A 611 3.87 -14.54 15.56
CA VAL A 611 3.76 -13.94 16.89
C VAL A 611 3.14 -14.93 17.88
N ARG A 612 2.07 -15.62 17.48
CA ARG A 612 1.44 -16.69 18.29
C ARG A 612 2.43 -17.81 18.62
N ARG A 613 3.14 -18.34 17.62
CA ARG A 613 4.11 -19.43 17.80
C ARG A 613 5.30 -19.01 18.67
N ALA A 614 5.78 -17.77 18.54
CA ALA A 614 6.84 -17.23 19.39
C ALA A 614 6.42 -17.24 20.86
N TRP A 615 5.19 -16.81 21.16
CA TRP A 615 4.65 -16.90 22.52
C TRP A 615 4.46 -18.32 23.00
N GLU A 616 3.98 -19.24 22.16
CA GLU A 616 3.85 -20.64 22.54
C GLU A 616 5.18 -21.28 22.93
N GLN A 617 6.28 -20.92 22.25
CA GLN A 617 7.62 -21.41 22.60
C GLN A 617 8.06 -20.92 23.98
N VAL A 618 7.80 -19.66 24.31
CA VAL A 618 8.07 -19.11 25.65
C VAL A 618 7.19 -19.79 26.71
N GLU A 619 5.90 -19.93 26.44
CA GLU A 619 4.92 -20.52 27.36
C GLU A 619 5.19 -22.00 27.67
N LYS A 620 5.59 -22.78 26.66
CA LYS A 620 5.85 -24.23 26.78
C LYS A 620 7.24 -24.56 27.34
N ALA A 621 8.09 -23.57 27.60
CA ALA A 621 9.44 -23.78 28.13
C ALA A 621 9.40 -24.42 29.54
N ALA A 622 10.05 -25.58 29.66
CA ALA A 622 10.00 -26.42 30.86
C ALA A 622 10.79 -25.87 32.06
N THR A 623 11.76 -24.97 31.83
CA THR A 623 12.55 -24.34 32.89
C THR A 623 12.55 -22.81 32.78
N PRO A 624 12.65 -22.08 33.90
CA PRO A 624 12.70 -20.61 33.88
C PRO A 624 13.91 -20.05 33.11
N GLU A 625 15.04 -20.76 33.11
CA GLU A 625 16.24 -20.42 32.33
C GLU A 625 15.95 -20.44 30.82
N VAL A 626 15.36 -21.54 30.33
CA VAL A 626 15.03 -21.71 28.91
C VAL A 626 13.91 -20.75 28.50
N ARG A 627 12.97 -20.47 29.40
CA ARG A 627 11.91 -19.48 29.16
C ARG A 627 12.47 -18.07 28.95
N GLY A 628 13.38 -17.63 29.83
CA GLY A 628 14.07 -16.35 29.70
C GLY A 628 14.91 -16.26 28.41
N GLN A 629 15.56 -17.37 28.02
CA GLN A 629 16.31 -17.45 26.77
C GLN A 629 15.41 -17.32 25.54
N LEU A 630 14.34 -18.11 25.44
CA LEU A 630 13.40 -18.06 24.30
C LEU A 630 12.69 -16.71 24.21
N PHE A 631 12.33 -16.11 25.35
CA PHE A 631 11.76 -14.76 25.39
C PHE A 631 12.75 -13.70 24.88
N SER A 632 14.04 -13.84 25.20
CA SER A 632 15.10 -12.96 24.71
C SER A 632 15.36 -13.11 23.21
N GLU A 633 15.44 -14.36 22.75
CA GLU A 633 15.68 -14.68 21.34
C GLU A 633 14.51 -14.20 20.48
N GLY A 634 13.28 -14.46 20.93
CA GLY A 634 12.03 -14.08 20.27
C GLY A 634 11.48 -12.69 20.62
N LEU A 635 12.20 -11.87 21.41
CA LEU A 635 11.68 -10.62 21.98
C LEU A 635 11.02 -9.72 20.93
N GLU A 636 11.69 -9.54 19.80
CA GLU A 636 11.20 -8.70 18.71
C GLU A 636 9.85 -9.18 18.18
N TRP A 637 9.58 -10.48 18.14
CA TRP A 637 8.32 -11.06 17.69
C TRP A 637 7.23 -11.01 18.76
N VAL A 638 7.54 -11.32 20.02
CA VAL A 638 6.54 -11.28 21.09
C VAL A 638 6.07 -9.85 21.38
N MET A 639 6.90 -8.84 21.14
CA MET A 639 6.54 -7.41 21.26
C MET A 639 5.48 -6.94 20.25
N LEU A 640 5.21 -7.70 19.17
CA LEU A 640 4.12 -7.39 18.24
C LEU A 640 2.75 -7.79 18.78
N ASP A 641 2.68 -8.64 19.81
CA ASP A 641 1.41 -9.06 20.39
C ASP A 641 0.66 -7.85 20.98
N GLU A 642 -0.63 -7.73 20.65
CA GLU A 642 -1.48 -6.66 21.17
C GLU A 642 -1.60 -6.76 22.69
N ASP A 643 -1.60 -7.99 23.22
CA ASP A 643 -1.69 -8.32 24.64
C ASP A 643 -0.31 -8.51 25.29
N PHE A 644 0.78 -8.03 24.66
CA PHE A 644 2.15 -8.24 25.13
C PHE A 644 2.33 -7.96 26.63
N GLU A 645 1.74 -6.90 27.16
CA GLU A 645 1.88 -6.49 28.56
C GLU A 645 1.22 -7.49 29.52
N GLU A 646 -0.05 -7.81 29.27
CA GLU A 646 -0.80 -8.78 30.06
C GLU A 646 -0.18 -10.18 29.97
N ARG A 647 0.20 -10.58 28.75
CA ARG A 647 0.78 -11.90 28.48
C ARG A 647 2.16 -12.06 29.11
N THR A 648 3.01 -11.03 29.07
CA THR A 648 4.30 -11.04 29.79
C THR A 648 4.10 -11.19 31.30
N GLY A 649 3.13 -10.46 31.88
CA GLY A 649 2.78 -10.60 33.30
C GLY A 649 2.32 -12.02 33.66
N ARG A 650 1.45 -12.60 32.84
CA ARG A 650 0.90 -13.96 33.04
C ARG A 650 1.96 -15.04 32.92
N VAL A 651 2.86 -14.93 31.94
CA VAL A 651 3.85 -15.98 31.60
C VAL A 651 5.00 -16.06 32.59
N PHE A 652 5.40 -14.93 33.18
CA PHE A 652 6.50 -14.91 34.14
C PHE A 652 6.05 -14.99 35.60
N GLY A 653 4.80 -14.62 35.93
CA GLY A 653 4.16 -14.93 37.22
C GLY A 653 5.05 -14.62 38.43
N ASP A 654 5.16 -15.53 39.40
CA ASP A 654 6.07 -15.39 40.54
C ASP A 654 7.38 -16.19 40.40
N GLU A 655 7.63 -16.81 39.24
CA GLU A 655 8.80 -17.67 39.02
C GLU A 655 10.08 -16.85 38.80
N PRO A 656 11.25 -17.31 39.27
CA PRO A 656 12.50 -16.58 39.08
C PRO A 656 12.89 -16.47 37.59
N VAL A 657 13.14 -15.27 37.10
CA VAL A 657 13.50 -15.01 35.70
C VAL A 657 14.97 -14.67 35.54
N TYR A 658 15.57 -15.30 34.53
CA TYR A 658 16.93 -15.04 34.09
C TYR A 658 16.95 -13.98 33.00
N VAL A 659 17.54 -12.83 33.34
CA VAL A 659 17.59 -11.67 32.46
C VAL A 659 18.77 -11.80 31.49
N PRO A 660 18.57 -11.56 30.19
CA PRO A 660 19.65 -11.61 29.20
C PRO A 660 20.77 -10.60 29.47
N VAL A 661 22.01 -10.95 29.12
CA VAL A 661 23.20 -10.10 29.35
C VAL A 661 23.08 -8.73 28.68
N TRP A 662 22.44 -8.66 27.51
CA TRP A 662 22.22 -7.40 26.79
C TRP A 662 21.29 -6.43 27.54
N TRP A 663 20.42 -6.92 28.44
CA TRP A 663 19.50 -6.08 29.23
C TRP A 663 20.24 -5.12 30.17
N GLY A 664 21.46 -5.47 30.57
CA GLY A 664 22.34 -4.57 31.32
C GLY A 664 22.71 -3.29 30.55
N ARG A 665 22.61 -3.29 29.21
CA ARG A 665 22.85 -2.11 28.36
C ARG A 665 21.66 -1.15 28.29
N TYR A 666 20.46 -1.60 28.69
CA TYR A 666 19.28 -0.75 28.79
C TYR A 666 19.29 0.08 30.10
N ARG A 667 19.84 -0.46 31.19
CA ARG A 667 20.02 0.24 32.47
C ARG A 667 21.39 -0.03 33.09
N PRO A 668 22.48 0.50 32.51
CA PRO A 668 23.83 0.26 33.03
C PRO A 668 24.07 0.79 34.46
N TRP A 669 23.21 1.69 34.95
CA TRP A 669 23.26 2.25 36.32
C TRP A 669 22.48 1.44 37.36
N VAL A 670 21.67 0.45 36.97
CA VAL A 670 21.05 -0.48 37.91
C VAL A 670 22.01 -1.65 38.09
N THR A 671 22.66 -1.71 39.25
CA THR A 671 23.55 -2.81 39.60
C THR A 671 22.74 -4.11 39.61
N THR A 672 22.90 -4.95 38.58
CA THR A 672 22.78 -6.39 38.77
C THR A 672 23.93 -6.75 39.69
N THR A 673 23.65 -6.95 40.98
CA THR A 673 24.68 -7.27 41.98
C THR A 673 25.55 -8.41 41.44
N PRO A 674 26.82 -8.16 41.08
CA PRO A 674 27.73 -9.24 40.77
C PRO A 674 28.00 -9.95 42.10
N VAL A 675 27.78 -11.26 42.16
CA VAL A 675 28.31 -12.04 43.28
C VAL A 675 29.82 -11.79 43.30
N SER A 676 30.30 -11.14 44.36
CA SER A 676 31.72 -10.87 44.56
C SER A 676 32.48 -12.18 44.47
N ARG A 677 33.38 -12.30 43.48
CA ARG A 677 34.41 -13.34 43.50
C ARG A 677 35.37 -12.99 44.64
N SER A 678 35.15 -13.56 45.81
CA SER A 678 36.23 -13.70 46.79
C SER A 678 37.27 -14.64 46.19
N ALA A 679 38.47 -14.13 45.92
CA ALA A 679 39.60 -14.94 45.50
C ALA A 679 39.95 -15.96 46.60
N GLY A 680 39.49 -17.20 46.42
CA GLY A 680 39.90 -18.38 47.17
C GLY A 680 40.39 -19.46 46.21
N PRO A 681 41.30 -20.36 46.63
CA PRO A 681 42.02 -21.23 45.72
C PRO A 681 41.14 -22.35 45.15
N ALA A 682 41.54 -22.80 43.96
CA ALA A 682 40.78 -23.62 43.00
C ALA A 682 40.24 -24.97 43.53
N VAL A 683 38.95 -25.22 43.24
CA VAL A 683 38.25 -26.52 43.25
C VAL A 683 37.24 -26.53 42.08
N PRO A 684 36.94 -27.67 41.42
CA PRO A 684 36.38 -27.68 40.07
C PRO A 684 34.87 -27.41 39.98
N SER A 685 34.49 -26.72 38.89
CA SER A 685 33.17 -26.67 38.23
C SER A 685 31.94 -26.57 39.13
N GLN A 686 31.56 -25.35 39.50
CA GLN A 686 30.16 -25.02 39.82
C GLN A 686 29.48 -24.36 38.61
N PRO A 687 28.18 -24.63 38.37
CA PRO A 687 27.43 -24.00 37.29
C PRO A 687 27.31 -22.49 37.56
N ILE A 688 27.40 -21.71 36.49
CA ILE A 688 27.27 -20.24 36.51
C ILE A 688 25.86 -19.89 37.04
N GLN A 689 25.76 -19.47 38.30
CA GLN A 689 24.52 -18.90 38.84
C GLN A 689 24.33 -17.49 38.27
N LEU A 690 23.42 -17.38 37.29
CA LEU A 690 22.96 -16.11 36.76
C LEU A 690 22.10 -15.36 37.82
N PRO A 691 22.06 -14.01 37.79
CA PRO A 691 21.18 -13.24 38.67
C PRO A 691 19.71 -13.59 38.41
N HIS A 692 18.92 -13.83 39.47
CA HIS A 692 17.48 -14.10 39.38
C HIS A 692 16.68 -12.95 39.98
N LEU A 693 15.56 -12.59 39.34
CA LEU A 693 14.56 -11.67 39.85
C LEU A 693 13.21 -12.40 39.94
N PRO A 694 12.31 -12.08 40.88
CA PRO A 694 10.93 -12.56 40.81
C PRO A 694 10.32 -12.22 39.45
N GLY A 695 9.59 -13.14 38.85
CA GLY A 695 9.08 -13.00 37.48
C GLY A 695 8.11 -11.85 37.29
N SER A 696 7.35 -11.51 38.32
CA SER A 696 6.40 -10.40 38.34
C SER A 696 7.15 -9.07 38.39
N ASP A 697 8.26 -9.01 39.12
CA ASP A 697 9.17 -7.88 39.11
C ASP A 697 9.89 -7.74 37.76
N PHE A 698 10.29 -8.85 37.14
CA PHE A 698 10.88 -8.85 35.81
C PHE A 698 9.87 -8.38 34.74
N ALA A 699 8.69 -8.99 34.68
CA ALA A 699 7.63 -8.63 33.74
C ALA A 699 7.24 -7.16 33.90
N ALA A 700 7.02 -6.70 35.13
CA ALA A 700 6.71 -5.31 35.40
C ALA A 700 7.89 -4.39 35.03
N ARG A 701 9.15 -4.83 35.14
CA ARG A 701 10.31 -4.06 34.66
C ARG A 701 10.38 -4.01 33.14
N VAL A 702 10.12 -5.10 32.43
CA VAL A 702 10.09 -5.17 30.96
C VAL A 702 8.98 -4.28 30.40
N VAL A 703 7.77 -4.42 30.92
CA VAL A 703 6.60 -3.61 30.53
C VAL A 703 6.88 -2.13 30.77
N ARG A 704 7.31 -1.75 31.99
CA ARG A 704 7.64 -0.34 32.30
C ARG A 704 8.79 0.22 31.47
N SER A 705 9.74 -0.62 31.06
CA SER A 705 10.85 -0.21 30.18
C SER A 705 10.33 0.10 28.78
N ILE A 706 9.47 -0.76 28.24
CA ILE A 706 8.86 -0.57 26.92
C ILE A 706 7.90 0.63 26.92
N GLU A 707 7.03 0.76 27.91
CA GLU A 707 6.13 1.92 28.09
C GLU A 707 6.91 3.22 28.30
N GLY A 708 7.95 3.18 29.15
CA GLY A 708 8.78 4.32 29.49
C GLY A 708 9.59 4.85 28.31
N THR A 709 10.06 3.95 27.43
CA THR A 709 10.74 4.30 26.19
C THR A 709 9.76 4.80 25.11
N ALA A 710 8.61 4.14 24.95
CA ALA A 710 7.64 4.44 23.88
C ALA A 710 7.12 5.89 23.94
N GLY A 711 7.00 6.46 25.14
CA GLY A 711 6.58 7.86 25.32
C GLY A 711 7.70 8.91 25.20
N ARG A 712 8.97 8.51 25.07
CA ARG A 712 10.14 9.40 25.27
C ARG A 712 11.15 9.43 24.13
N ILE A 713 10.98 8.59 23.09
CA ILE A 713 11.81 8.63 21.86
C ILE A 713 11.55 9.93 21.08
N VAL A 714 10.31 10.41 21.05
CA VAL A 714 9.89 11.64 20.35
C VAL A 714 9.22 12.60 21.33
N ARG A 715 9.44 13.92 21.19
CA ARG A 715 8.85 14.95 22.10
C ARG A 715 7.33 14.99 22.03
N SER A 716 6.75 14.68 20.88
CA SER A 716 5.30 14.67 20.68
C SER A 716 4.91 13.62 19.63
N LEU A 717 4.26 12.55 20.08
CA LEU A 717 3.81 11.45 19.25
C LEU A 717 2.86 11.93 18.14
N THR A 718 1.88 12.77 18.48
CA THR A 718 0.88 13.27 17.53
C THR A 718 1.49 14.07 16.38
N SER A 719 2.47 14.94 16.67
CA SER A 719 3.15 15.73 15.63
C SER A 719 4.07 14.87 14.78
N PHE A 720 4.80 13.94 15.40
CA PHE A 720 5.68 13.00 14.72
C PHE A 720 4.89 12.10 13.76
N THR A 721 3.85 11.45 14.27
CA THR A 721 2.89 10.64 13.53
C THR A 721 2.31 11.42 12.34
N THR A 722 1.88 12.68 12.53
CA THR A 722 1.37 13.43 11.38
C THR A 722 2.43 13.70 10.32
N ALA A 723 3.65 14.05 10.75
CA ALA A 723 4.69 14.43 9.82
C ALA A 723 5.09 13.24 8.94
N VAL A 724 5.10 12.03 9.50
CA VAL A 724 5.23 10.78 8.75
C VAL A 724 4.04 10.58 7.80
N THR A 725 2.80 10.60 8.31
CA THR A 725 1.60 10.34 7.49
C THR A 725 1.45 11.30 6.32
N ASN A 726 1.83 12.57 6.47
CA ASN A 726 1.71 13.55 5.40
C ASN A 726 2.63 13.24 4.20
N VAL A 727 3.72 12.50 4.42
CA VAL A 727 4.67 12.11 3.38
C VAL A 727 4.33 10.74 2.81
N THR A 728 3.94 9.79 3.66
CA THR A 728 3.59 8.42 3.25
C THR A 728 2.16 8.28 2.75
N ASN A 729 1.28 9.22 3.11
CA ASN A 729 -0.12 9.29 2.72
C ASN A 729 -0.57 10.77 2.54
N PRO A 730 -0.01 11.48 1.53
CA PRO A 730 -0.35 12.89 1.30
C PRO A 730 -1.83 13.04 0.90
N PRO A 731 -2.52 14.10 1.36
CA PRO A 731 -3.89 14.36 0.94
C PRO A 731 -3.97 14.54 -0.59
N PRO A 732 -5.07 14.08 -1.24
CA PRO A 732 -5.25 14.26 -2.68
C PRO A 732 -5.18 15.76 -3.03
N LYS A 733 -4.41 16.09 -4.08
CA LYS A 733 -4.34 17.46 -4.60
C LYS A 733 -5.74 17.84 -5.08
N PRO A 734 -6.28 19.02 -4.70
CA PRO A 734 -7.56 19.47 -5.23
C PRO A 734 -7.44 19.66 -6.74
N THR A 735 -8.22 18.90 -7.50
CA THR A 735 -8.35 19.01 -8.95
C THR A 735 -9.19 20.25 -9.27
N TYR A 736 -8.53 21.39 -9.51
CA TYR A 736 -9.22 22.52 -10.13
C TYR A 736 -9.24 22.29 -11.65
N SER A 737 -10.43 22.03 -12.19
CA SER A 737 -10.69 22.10 -13.62
C SER A 737 -10.56 23.56 -14.07
N SER A 738 -9.44 23.90 -14.71
CA SER A 738 -9.27 25.20 -15.34
C SER A 738 -9.91 25.17 -16.73
N SER A 739 -11.22 25.47 -16.80
CA SER A 739 -11.86 25.91 -18.03
C SER A 739 -11.26 27.27 -18.41
N ARG A 740 -10.48 27.31 -19.49
CA ARG A 740 -10.00 28.53 -20.15
C ARG A 740 -11.18 29.31 -20.73
N SER A 741 -11.37 30.54 -20.27
CA SER A 741 -11.87 31.63 -21.11
C SER A 741 -10.81 32.74 -21.15
N SER A 742 -10.20 32.86 -22.34
CA SER A 742 -9.24 33.88 -22.77
C SER A 742 -9.91 35.26 -22.70
N PHE A 743 -9.38 36.23 -21.92
CA PHE A 743 -8.44 37.31 -22.34
C PHE A 743 -9.12 38.42 -23.18
N GLY A 744 -8.81 39.71 -23.08
CA GLY A 744 -7.74 40.50 -22.44
C GLY A 744 -8.20 41.97 -22.38
N GLY A 745 -7.47 42.95 -21.84
CA GLY A 745 -6.03 43.18 -21.86
C GLY A 745 -5.75 44.45 -22.69
N GLY A 746 -4.88 45.35 -22.22
CA GLY A 746 -4.27 46.36 -23.11
C GLY A 746 -3.83 47.69 -22.49
N GLY A 747 -2.54 47.82 -22.21
CA GLY A 747 -1.81 49.09 -22.16
C GLY A 747 -0.44 48.85 -22.80
N GLY A 748 -0.10 49.63 -23.83
CA GLY A 748 1.02 49.36 -24.72
C GLY A 748 2.13 50.41 -24.76
N CYS A 749 2.92 50.29 -25.83
CA CYS A 749 4.13 51.01 -26.27
C CYS A 749 5.46 50.59 -25.60
N ALA A 750 6.59 50.51 -26.30
CA ALA A 750 6.92 50.48 -27.73
C ALA A 750 8.45 50.29 -27.82
N CYS A 751 8.93 49.55 -28.82
CA CYS A 751 10.16 49.90 -29.52
C CYS A 751 10.06 49.37 -30.95
N ALA A 752 10.03 50.31 -31.88
CA ALA A 752 10.00 50.11 -33.31
C ALA A 752 11.43 49.97 -33.86
N CYS A 753 11.63 49.07 -34.82
CA CYS A 753 12.53 49.30 -35.94
C CYS A 753 11.82 48.81 -37.20
N ALA A 754 11.62 49.75 -38.13
CA ALA A 754 10.85 49.59 -39.35
C ALA A 754 11.77 49.42 -40.56
N CYS A 755 11.32 48.54 -41.46
CA CYS A 755 11.39 48.61 -42.93
C CYS A 755 12.74 48.46 -43.66
N ALA A 756 12.81 47.44 -44.51
CA ALA A 756 12.89 47.64 -45.97
C ALA A 756 12.35 46.42 -46.72
N CYS A 757 11.37 46.64 -47.60
CA CYS A 757 10.91 45.71 -48.63
C CYS A 757 11.79 45.85 -49.88
N ALA A 758 12.17 44.75 -50.53
CA ALA A 758 12.19 44.58 -52.00
C ALA A 758 12.68 43.15 -52.34
N GLY A 759 11.93 42.48 -53.21
CA GLY A 759 12.19 41.09 -53.63
C GLY A 759 13.07 40.94 -54.87
N CYS A 760 13.05 39.68 -55.34
CA CYS A 760 13.55 39.11 -56.60
C CYS A 760 14.93 38.43 -56.58
N ALA A 761 14.85 37.10 -56.60
CA ALA A 761 15.59 36.13 -57.41
C ALA A 761 16.90 36.56 -58.09
N CYS A 762 17.96 35.77 -57.89
CA CYS A 762 18.43 34.82 -58.90
C CYS A 762 19.56 33.94 -58.34
N ALA A 763 19.58 32.70 -58.83
CA ALA A 763 20.65 31.74 -58.62
C ALA A 763 22.00 32.26 -59.16
N CYS A 764 23.09 31.99 -58.43
CA CYS A 764 24.32 31.37 -58.93
C CYS A 764 25.43 31.38 -57.86
N ALA A 765 26.05 30.21 -57.69
CA ALA A 765 27.47 29.93 -57.43
C ALA A 765 28.29 30.82 -56.45
N GLY A 766 28.59 30.24 -55.27
CA GLY A 766 29.94 29.83 -54.85
C GLY A 766 31.10 30.83 -54.81
N GLY A 767 31.71 30.99 -53.62
CA GLY A 767 33.16 31.19 -53.48
C GLY A 767 33.65 32.14 -52.38
N GLY A 768 34.11 31.56 -51.27
CA GLY A 768 35.35 31.92 -50.55
C GLY A 768 35.53 33.30 -49.93
N ARG A 769 35.45 33.39 -48.59
CA ARG A 769 36.58 33.47 -47.65
C ARG A 769 36.09 33.43 -46.21
#